data_AF-A0A7V9D737-F1
#
_entry.id   AF-A0A7V9D737-F1
#
_cell.length_a   1.000
_cell.length_b   1.000
_cell.length_c   1.000
_cell.angle_alpha   90.00
_cell.angle_beta   90.00
_cell.angle_gamma   90.00
#
_symmetry.space_group_name_H-M   'P 1'
#
loop_
_entity.id
_entity.type
_entity.pdbx_description
1 polymer ?
#
loop_
_entity_poly.entity_id
_entity_poly.type
_entity_poly.pdbx_seq_one_letter_code
_entity_poly.pdbx_strand_id
1 'polypeptide(L)'
;PELADYRVIAEPDDTFVGTVNEDWAIESMAGDVFLLGSTSWRIRRIEPGAVRVVDAQGAPPSVPFWLGEAPARTDELCDEIASLRSGVERHLKAEDPPGARAWLQSTAGIDPLAADIIVCYLAASRTALGLLPTLDDVIFERFFDDTGGMQLVLHAPFGGRINRGLGLALRKRFCKSFDFELQAAASDDAIVLSLGPQHSFPLPDVGRFLSSKTVEDVLQQAVLDSPMFATRWRWNLNRSLAVLRYRGGRKNPPPIQRMESDDLMAAVFPTLAACQENVSGPIPIPEHPLVRQTMYDSLHEAMDIDGLRALIESFESGTVRMHFRDTTEPSPLAHEILSARPYTFLDDAPLEERRTRAVRVRRGLPLEATDIGRLDPEAIERVRDEVRPAPRNPDELHDVLTSLVVARPMAEWQAHFNVLVEAHRVTTLCTGGGLLWTAIESRVAAESLFERASFDPDIAPPAAFASDTPPQAYTTAAAVIRGHLDVAGPATVAQLTNSTGLAEDVVSSALLQLEAEGFALRGNFSSPDEEEFCARRLLARIHSYTRKRLRKEIEPVSARDFMRFLLRWQHVAPGTQVSGRSGMLEIIEQLQGFEIPTGAWEEAILPGRVEGYRADRLDTVCLSGEVVWGRLSVRPAQADAPPKRSAATPSRATPVSLALRADLEWLLQAIRGESSPAEPRPGAGYDVLECLRSSGALFHADLVAASGRLPTEVEEGLWDGVSRGLITADGFDAVRGLLSARTRWAQRQRHPRRGLRRGAGPGARAQGRWSLFPDATPIDDRDAVAEAVAEQLLARWGVVFRDLLARECLTLPWREVLWAMRRLEARGTIRGGRFVSGFSGEQYAHIGAVELLRSVRRERRTEEMVKLSAADPLNLVGIVTPGPRLPAVRTNSVTYVDGLPLLENPGTAAG
;
A
#
# COMPACT_ATOMS: atom_id res chain seq x y z
N PRO A 1 12.17 30.07 -21.52
CA PRO A 1 10.78 30.56 -21.30
C PRO A 1 10.60 31.10 -19.88
N GLU A 2 9.76 32.10 -19.66
CA GLU A 2 9.52 32.64 -18.32
C GLU A 2 8.36 31.85 -17.67
N LEU A 3 8.73 30.97 -16.75
CA LEU A 3 7.81 30.38 -15.79
C LEU A 3 7.47 31.48 -14.77
N ALA A 4 6.19 31.63 -14.49
CA ALA A 4 5.76 32.64 -13.54
C ALA A 4 5.89 32.05 -12.13
N ASP A 5 6.86 32.58 -11.39
CA ASP A 5 7.13 32.16 -10.02
C ASP A 5 6.76 33.30 -9.06
N TYR A 6 6.14 32.95 -7.94
CA TYR A 6 5.90 33.84 -6.82
C TYR A 6 7.11 33.85 -5.90
N ARG A 7 7.51 35.03 -5.43
CA ARG A 7 8.58 35.17 -4.45
C ARG A 7 8.05 34.83 -3.06
N VAL A 8 8.72 33.92 -2.36
CA VAL A 8 8.44 33.62 -0.96
C VAL A 8 9.22 34.58 -0.08
N ILE A 9 8.50 35.32 0.77
CA ILE A 9 9.05 36.37 1.63
C ILE A 9 8.70 36.05 3.08
N ALA A 10 9.71 35.86 3.93
CA ALA A 10 9.54 35.60 5.36
C ALA A 10 9.26 36.92 6.12
N GLU A 11 8.18 36.93 6.89
CA GLU A 11 7.84 37.99 7.85
C GLU A 11 8.39 37.63 9.24
N PRO A 12 8.80 38.62 10.07
CA PRO A 12 8.63 40.07 9.88
C PRO A 12 9.77 40.77 9.11
N ASP A 13 10.88 40.09 8.85
CA ASP A 13 12.12 40.72 8.33
C ASP A 13 12.11 40.95 6.81
N ASP A 14 10.99 40.71 6.12
CA ASP A 14 10.81 40.77 4.66
C ASP A 14 11.93 40.06 3.87
N THR A 15 12.43 38.97 4.44
CA THR A 15 13.57 38.23 3.90
C THR A 15 13.13 37.33 2.76
N PHE A 16 13.73 37.47 1.59
CA PHE A 16 13.48 36.57 0.47
C PHE A 16 14.04 35.17 0.77
N VAL A 17 13.17 34.17 0.73
CA VAL A 17 13.51 32.79 1.10
C VAL A 17 13.66 31.86 -0.10
N GLY A 18 12.98 32.17 -1.20
CA GLY A 18 13.01 31.39 -2.43
C GLY A 18 11.80 31.68 -3.31
N THR A 19 11.54 30.82 -4.29
CA THR A 19 10.41 30.95 -5.21
C THR A 19 9.55 29.68 -5.24
N VAL A 20 8.26 29.88 -5.49
CA VAL A 20 7.28 28.81 -5.72
C VAL A 20 6.55 29.08 -7.03
N ASN A 21 6.06 28.04 -7.69
CA ASN A 21 5.30 28.19 -8.93
C ASN A 21 4.01 28.97 -8.70
N GLU A 22 3.60 29.79 -9.69
CA GLU A 22 2.38 30.62 -9.60
C GLU A 22 1.12 29.78 -9.36
N ASP A 23 0.94 28.68 -10.08
CA ASP A 23 -0.32 27.91 -10.01
C ASP A 23 -0.48 27.29 -8.61
N TRP A 24 0.62 26.75 -8.06
CA TRP A 24 0.67 26.31 -6.67
C TRP A 24 0.38 27.45 -5.68
N ALA A 25 0.94 28.64 -5.92
CA ALA A 25 0.76 29.77 -5.03
C ALA A 25 -0.69 30.31 -5.04
N ILE A 26 -1.40 30.20 -6.16
CA ILE A 26 -2.80 30.62 -6.31
C ILE A 26 -3.76 29.62 -5.66
N GLU A 27 -3.48 28.32 -5.78
CA GLU A 27 -4.28 27.26 -5.17
C GLU A 27 -4.10 27.16 -3.65
N SER A 28 -3.01 27.72 -3.12
CA SER A 28 -2.69 27.70 -1.69
C SER A 28 -3.53 28.69 -0.88
N MET A 29 -3.81 28.36 0.39
CA MET A 29 -4.55 29.22 1.31
C MET A 29 -3.70 29.76 2.45
N ALA A 30 -4.15 30.87 3.05
CA ALA A 30 -3.56 31.38 4.29
C ALA A 30 -3.71 30.36 5.43
N GLY A 31 -2.60 29.98 6.05
CA GLY A 31 -2.52 28.93 7.07
C GLY A 31 -1.85 27.64 6.60
N ASP A 32 -1.74 27.41 5.29
CA ASP A 32 -1.10 26.21 4.74
C ASP A 32 0.39 26.19 5.06
N VAL A 33 0.91 25.00 5.30
CA VAL A 33 2.33 24.76 5.60
C VAL A 33 2.98 24.02 4.44
N PHE A 34 4.10 24.55 3.95
CA PHE A 34 4.84 23.96 2.84
C PHE A 34 6.35 23.95 3.09
N LEU A 35 7.06 23.07 2.38
CA LEU A 35 8.50 22.91 2.51
C LEU A 35 9.21 23.73 1.45
N LEU A 36 10.15 24.59 1.86
CA LEU A 36 11.06 25.27 0.94
C LEU A 36 12.48 25.17 1.49
N GLY A 37 13.34 24.47 0.75
CA GLY A 37 14.65 24.04 1.25
C GLY A 37 14.48 22.96 2.34
N SER A 38 15.09 23.16 3.50
CA SER A 38 14.99 22.28 4.68
C SER A 38 13.98 22.77 5.73
N THR A 39 13.29 23.89 5.48
CA THR A 39 12.48 24.58 6.48
C THR A 39 11.00 24.56 6.07
N SER A 40 10.11 24.34 7.04
CA SER A 40 8.67 24.42 6.83
C SER A 40 8.16 25.84 7.08
N TRP A 41 7.40 26.36 6.12
CA TRP A 41 6.89 27.71 6.08
C TRP A 41 5.36 27.70 6.11
N ARG A 42 4.75 28.53 6.94
CA ARG A 42 3.31 28.74 7.02
C ARG A 42 2.92 30.00 6.25
N ILE A 43 2.00 29.88 5.31
CA ILE A 43 1.48 31.01 4.53
C ILE A 43 0.68 31.95 5.44
N ARG A 44 1.02 33.24 5.46
CA ARG A 44 0.25 34.29 6.12
C ARG A 44 -0.75 34.93 5.17
N ARG A 45 -0.27 35.29 3.97
CA ARG A 45 -1.05 35.97 2.94
C ARG A 45 -0.36 35.82 1.59
N ILE A 46 -1.16 35.83 0.53
CA ILE A 46 -0.69 35.77 -0.85
C ILE A 46 -0.97 37.14 -1.49
N GLU A 47 0.06 37.76 -2.05
CA GLU A 47 0.03 39.04 -2.77
C GLU A 47 0.35 38.78 -4.25
N PRO A 48 -0.03 39.67 -5.19
CA PRO A 48 0.35 39.51 -6.60
C PRO A 48 1.87 39.38 -6.78
N GLY A 49 2.32 38.18 -7.16
CA GLY A 49 3.74 37.84 -7.36
C GLY A 49 4.56 37.58 -6.10
N ALA A 50 3.94 37.48 -4.91
CA ALA A 50 4.63 37.15 -3.67
C ALA A 50 3.77 36.36 -2.66
N VAL A 51 4.36 35.38 -1.97
CA VAL A 51 3.76 34.66 -0.85
C VAL A 51 4.46 35.06 0.43
N ARG A 52 3.74 35.66 1.38
CA ARG A 52 4.27 36.06 2.69
C ARG A 52 4.14 34.89 3.66
N VAL A 53 5.24 34.51 4.31
CA VAL A 53 5.31 33.30 5.15
C VAL A 53 5.92 33.57 6.52
N VAL A 54 5.66 32.68 7.47
CA VAL A 54 6.34 32.62 8.77
C VAL A 54 6.84 31.19 9.02
N ASP A 55 7.90 31.01 9.80
CA ASP A 55 8.41 29.67 10.14
C ASP A 55 7.33 28.83 10.84
N ALA A 56 7.11 27.61 10.35
CA ALA A 56 6.12 26.68 10.87
C ALA A 56 6.66 25.76 11.97
N GLN A 57 7.93 25.93 12.40
CA GLN A 57 8.59 25.26 13.51
C GLN A 57 8.52 23.74 13.43
N GLY A 58 8.70 23.18 12.24
CA GLY A 58 8.68 21.72 12.03
C GLY A 58 7.28 21.11 11.93
N ALA A 59 6.21 21.92 11.79
CA ALA A 59 4.90 21.40 11.43
C ALA A 59 4.96 20.64 10.08
N PRO A 60 4.16 19.56 9.91
CA PRO A 60 4.22 18.71 8.73
C PRO A 60 3.87 19.50 7.46
N PRO A 61 4.80 19.60 6.47
CA PRO A 61 4.60 20.43 5.30
C PRO A 61 4.01 19.64 4.12
N SER A 62 3.34 20.37 3.23
CA SER A 62 3.16 19.98 1.82
C SER A 62 4.41 20.33 1.00
N VAL A 63 4.60 19.67 -0.14
CA VAL A 63 5.72 20.00 -1.04
C VAL A 63 5.16 20.84 -2.20
N PRO A 64 5.65 22.08 -2.41
CA PRO A 64 5.25 22.87 -3.57
C PRO A 64 5.70 22.16 -4.84
N PHE A 65 4.91 22.25 -5.90
CA PHE A 65 5.30 21.72 -7.20
C PHE A 65 5.89 22.84 -8.07
N TRP A 66 6.82 22.48 -8.93
CA TRP A 66 7.32 23.33 -10.00
C TRP A 66 6.89 22.72 -11.33
N LEU A 67 6.11 23.45 -12.12
CA LEU A 67 5.77 23.07 -13.48
C LEU A 67 6.95 23.47 -14.38
N GLY A 68 7.90 22.55 -14.56
CA GLY A 68 8.92 22.64 -15.59
C GLY A 68 8.62 21.65 -16.71
N GLU A 69 8.84 22.03 -17.95
CA GLU A 69 8.88 21.08 -19.06
C GLU A 69 10.22 20.35 -18.99
N ALA A 70 10.26 19.24 -18.25
CA ALA A 70 11.41 18.34 -18.26
C ALA A 70 11.54 17.70 -19.66
N PRO A 71 12.76 17.50 -20.16
CA PRO A 71 12.93 16.76 -21.40
C PRO A 71 12.38 15.35 -21.22
N ALA A 72 11.62 14.88 -22.21
CA ALA A 72 11.16 13.50 -22.24
C ALA A 72 12.33 12.56 -22.50
N ARG A 73 12.11 11.26 -22.25
CA ARG A 73 13.08 10.21 -22.57
C ARG A 73 13.47 10.25 -24.06
N THR A 74 14.77 10.09 -24.35
CA THR A 74 15.29 10.01 -25.72
C THR A 74 15.07 8.62 -26.31
N ASP A 75 15.11 8.52 -27.64
CA ASP A 75 14.92 7.26 -28.36
C ASP A 75 15.96 6.21 -27.96
N GLU A 76 17.23 6.61 -27.79
CA GLU A 76 18.29 5.69 -27.39
C GLU A 76 18.05 5.10 -26.00
N LEU A 77 17.49 5.91 -25.07
CA LEU A 77 17.17 5.42 -23.73
C LEU A 77 15.91 4.56 -23.73
N CYS A 78 14.95 4.83 -24.63
CA CYS A 78 13.80 3.95 -24.86
C CYS A 78 14.27 2.57 -25.36
N ASP A 79 15.20 2.52 -26.32
CA ASP A 79 15.79 1.30 -26.87
C ASP A 79 16.48 0.47 -25.79
N GLU A 80 17.30 1.10 -24.94
CA GLU A 80 18.01 0.40 -23.85
C GLU A 80 17.04 -0.18 -22.81
N ILE A 81 15.99 0.55 -22.44
CA ILE A 81 14.95 0.04 -21.51
C ILE A 81 14.20 -1.14 -22.12
N ALA A 82 13.85 -1.06 -23.41
CA ALA A 82 13.17 -2.13 -24.12
C ALA A 82 14.05 -3.38 -24.27
N SER A 83 15.36 -3.20 -24.51
CA SER A 83 16.37 -4.27 -24.52
C SER A 83 16.46 -4.96 -23.17
N LEU A 84 16.47 -4.19 -22.07
CA LEU A 84 16.48 -4.72 -20.71
C LEU A 84 15.24 -5.56 -20.42
N ARG A 85 14.04 -5.03 -20.71
CA ARG A 85 12.77 -5.76 -20.54
C ARG A 85 12.74 -7.04 -21.38
N SER A 86 13.17 -6.96 -22.64
CA SER A 86 13.27 -8.12 -23.54
C SER A 86 14.22 -9.21 -23.04
N GLY A 87 15.36 -8.81 -22.47
CA GLY A 87 16.31 -9.75 -21.88
C GLY A 87 15.75 -10.46 -20.65
N VAL A 88 15.11 -9.72 -19.74
CA VAL A 88 14.43 -10.31 -18.57
C VAL A 88 13.27 -11.22 -19.01
N GLU A 89 12.43 -10.80 -19.94
CA GLU A 89 11.33 -11.60 -20.50
C GLU A 89 11.82 -12.94 -21.03
N ARG A 90 12.96 -12.97 -21.73
CA ARG A 90 13.54 -14.21 -22.29
C ARG A 90 13.85 -15.24 -21.19
N HIS A 91 14.46 -14.81 -20.09
CA HIS A 91 14.77 -15.69 -18.97
C HIS A 91 13.52 -16.11 -18.18
N LEU A 92 12.58 -15.17 -17.97
CA LEU A 92 11.31 -15.48 -17.29
C LEU A 92 10.47 -16.47 -18.08
N LYS A 93 10.45 -16.37 -19.42
CA LYS A 93 9.77 -17.32 -20.31
C LYS A 93 10.41 -18.71 -20.28
N ALA A 94 11.70 -18.79 -19.99
CA ALA A 94 12.43 -20.05 -19.78
C ALA A 94 12.34 -20.57 -18.33
N GLU A 95 11.51 -19.96 -17.48
CA GLU A 95 11.36 -20.30 -16.07
C GLU A 95 12.69 -20.21 -15.27
N ASP A 96 13.57 -19.28 -15.67
CA ASP A 96 14.89 -19.07 -15.06
C ASP A 96 15.06 -17.66 -14.42
N PRO A 97 14.35 -17.34 -13.30
CA PRO A 97 14.59 -16.11 -12.55
C PRO A 97 16.03 -15.93 -12.02
N PRO A 98 16.75 -16.97 -11.55
CA PRO A 98 18.17 -16.83 -11.19
C PRO A 98 19.04 -16.35 -12.34
N GLY A 99 18.88 -16.90 -13.54
CA GLY A 99 19.61 -16.45 -14.73
C GLY A 99 19.24 -15.05 -15.16
N ALA A 100 17.96 -14.65 -15.04
CA ALA A 100 17.54 -13.26 -15.28
C ALA A 100 18.32 -12.28 -14.38
N ARG A 101 18.49 -12.62 -13.10
CA ARG A 101 19.23 -11.80 -12.13
C ARG A 101 20.71 -11.72 -12.48
N ALA A 102 21.35 -12.84 -12.82
CA ALA A 102 22.75 -12.87 -13.20
C ALA A 102 23.02 -12.08 -14.50
N TRP A 103 22.15 -12.25 -15.50
CA TRP A 103 22.22 -11.52 -16.76
C TRP A 103 22.10 -10.00 -16.54
N LEU A 104 21.12 -9.58 -15.75
CA LEU A 104 20.87 -8.17 -15.47
C LEU A 104 22.04 -7.52 -14.70
N GLN A 105 22.63 -8.23 -13.73
CA GLN A 105 23.85 -7.78 -13.03
C GLN A 105 25.00 -7.58 -14.02
N SER A 106 25.23 -8.55 -14.92
CA SER A 106 26.32 -8.47 -15.89
C SER A 106 26.13 -7.36 -16.93
N THR A 107 24.89 -7.11 -17.34
CA THR A 107 24.56 -6.17 -18.42
C THR A 107 24.49 -4.74 -17.90
N ALA A 108 23.83 -4.51 -16.76
CA ALA A 108 23.61 -3.18 -16.21
C ALA A 108 24.62 -2.78 -15.12
N GLY A 109 25.47 -3.71 -14.66
CA GLY A 109 26.46 -3.44 -13.60
C GLY A 109 25.84 -3.14 -12.24
N ILE A 110 24.63 -3.62 -11.98
CA ILE A 110 23.86 -3.34 -10.76
C ILE A 110 24.09 -4.38 -9.67
N ASP A 111 23.83 -3.97 -8.42
CA ASP A 111 23.90 -4.83 -7.24
C ASP A 111 22.92 -6.02 -7.32
N PRO A 112 23.26 -7.21 -6.78
CA PRO A 112 22.37 -8.37 -6.77
C PRO A 112 20.97 -8.10 -6.23
N LEU A 113 20.81 -7.24 -5.21
CA LEU A 113 19.49 -6.86 -4.72
C LEU A 113 18.70 -6.07 -5.76
N ALA A 114 19.33 -5.08 -6.39
CA ALA A 114 18.66 -4.25 -7.37
C ALA A 114 18.15 -5.13 -8.53
N ALA A 115 18.98 -6.11 -8.95
CA ALA A 115 18.58 -7.08 -9.94
C ALA A 115 17.42 -7.95 -9.48
N ASP A 116 17.42 -8.43 -8.23
CA ASP A 116 16.32 -9.21 -7.65
C ASP A 116 15.00 -8.44 -7.62
N ILE A 117 15.03 -7.18 -7.19
CA ILE A 117 13.84 -6.32 -7.14
C ILE A 117 13.27 -6.09 -8.54
N ILE A 118 14.13 -5.78 -9.51
CA ILE A 118 13.72 -5.55 -10.91
C ILE A 118 13.10 -6.82 -11.50
N VAL A 119 13.76 -7.96 -11.34
CA VAL A 119 13.26 -9.24 -11.86
C VAL A 119 11.93 -9.61 -11.20
N CYS A 120 11.79 -9.47 -9.88
CA CYS A 120 10.52 -9.71 -9.18
C CYS A 120 9.40 -8.78 -9.66
N TYR A 121 9.69 -7.49 -9.82
CA TYR A 121 8.73 -6.50 -10.30
C TYR A 121 8.26 -6.79 -11.74
N LEU A 122 9.20 -7.12 -12.63
CA LEU A 122 8.89 -7.47 -14.01
C LEU A 122 8.19 -8.84 -14.11
N ALA A 123 8.54 -9.82 -13.29
CA ALA A 123 7.86 -11.12 -13.27
C ALA A 123 6.39 -11.00 -12.84
N ALA A 124 6.10 -10.17 -11.83
CA ALA A 124 4.74 -9.88 -11.42
C ALA A 124 3.96 -9.17 -12.55
N SER A 125 4.59 -8.22 -13.24
CA SER A 125 3.99 -7.50 -14.38
C SER A 125 3.71 -8.42 -15.57
N ARG A 126 4.67 -9.28 -15.91
CA ARG A 126 4.54 -10.29 -16.96
C ARG A 126 3.38 -11.23 -16.68
N THR A 127 3.18 -11.63 -15.43
CA THR A 127 2.09 -12.57 -15.13
C THR A 127 0.72 -11.89 -15.24
N ALA A 128 0.61 -10.62 -14.84
CA ALA A 128 -0.61 -9.85 -14.99
C ALA A 128 -0.95 -9.55 -16.47
N LEU A 129 0.05 -9.23 -17.30
CA LEU A 129 -0.14 -8.77 -18.67
C LEU A 129 0.05 -9.90 -19.72
N GLY A 130 0.62 -11.03 -19.32
CA GLY A 130 1.05 -12.15 -20.16
C GLY A 130 2.46 -12.00 -20.76
N LEU A 131 2.93 -10.77 -20.95
CA LEU A 131 4.27 -10.42 -21.44
C LEU A 131 4.67 -9.02 -20.96
N LEU A 132 5.94 -8.67 -21.10
CA LEU A 132 6.44 -7.32 -20.80
C LEU A 132 6.32 -6.38 -22.01
N PRO A 133 5.87 -5.12 -21.80
CA PRO A 133 5.78 -4.13 -22.88
C PRO A 133 7.17 -3.64 -23.31
N THR A 134 7.39 -3.64 -24.62
CA THR A 134 8.64 -3.24 -25.30
C THR A 134 8.31 -2.29 -26.46
N LEU A 135 9.29 -1.92 -27.28
CA LEU A 135 9.04 -1.13 -28.50
C LEU A 135 8.30 -1.96 -29.58
N ASP A 136 8.47 -3.28 -29.57
CA ASP A 136 7.80 -4.19 -30.52
C ASP A 136 6.47 -4.73 -30.00
N ASP A 137 6.23 -4.67 -28.68
CA ASP A 137 5.04 -5.21 -28.03
C ASP A 137 4.39 -4.16 -27.13
N VAL A 138 3.25 -3.65 -27.58
CA VAL A 138 2.45 -2.65 -26.87
C VAL A 138 1.23 -3.33 -26.25
N ILE A 139 0.92 -2.97 -25.00
CA ILE A 139 -0.15 -3.63 -24.25
C ILE A 139 -1.23 -2.62 -23.85
N PHE A 140 -2.46 -2.89 -24.27
CA PHE A 140 -3.67 -2.20 -23.84
C PHE A 140 -4.28 -2.97 -22.68
N GLU A 141 -4.17 -2.41 -21.48
CA GLU A 141 -4.74 -2.94 -20.25
C GLU A 141 -6.03 -2.18 -19.90
N ARG A 142 -7.11 -2.89 -19.59
CA ARG A 142 -8.37 -2.29 -19.12
C ARG A 142 -8.84 -2.95 -17.83
N PHE A 143 -9.25 -2.13 -16.85
CA PHE A 143 -9.78 -2.62 -15.58
C PHE A 143 -10.83 -1.67 -14.99
N PHE A 144 -11.66 -2.18 -14.08
CA PHE A 144 -12.68 -1.40 -13.37
C PHE A 144 -12.11 -0.55 -12.23
N ASP A 145 -12.62 0.67 -12.09
CA ASP A 145 -12.35 1.54 -10.94
C ASP A 145 -13.34 1.31 -9.78
N ASP A 146 -13.16 2.02 -8.66
CA ASP A 146 -14.04 1.91 -7.48
C ASP A 146 -15.41 2.57 -7.68
N THR A 147 -15.57 3.38 -8.73
CA THR A 147 -16.80 4.10 -9.08
C THR A 147 -17.68 3.36 -10.09
N GLY A 148 -17.22 2.21 -10.61
CA GLY A 148 -17.88 1.47 -11.68
C GLY A 148 -17.54 1.96 -13.10
N GLY A 149 -16.66 2.97 -13.21
CA GLY A 149 -15.98 3.32 -14.46
C GLY A 149 -14.86 2.32 -14.77
N MET A 150 -14.16 2.56 -15.89
CA MET A 150 -12.99 1.78 -16.27
C MET A 150 -11.80 2.70 -16.49
N GLN A 151 -10.60 2.15 -16.34
CA GLN A 151 -9.36 2.79 -16.77
C GLN A 151 -8.80 1.98 -17.92
N LEU A 152 -8.39 2.67 -18.97
CA LEU A 152 -7.66 2.10 -20.10
C LEU A 152 -6.22 2.61 -20.02
N VAL A 153 -5.28 1.71 -19.73
CA VAL A 153 -3.86 1.99 -19.67
C VAL A 153 -3.18 1.38 -20.89
N LEU A 154 -2.48 2.21 -21.65
CA LEU A 154 -1.64 1.79 -22.75
C LEU A 154 -0.18 1.79 -22.29
N HIS A 155 0.42 0.61 -22.16
CA HIS A 155 1.82 0.43 -21.84
C HIS A 155 2.66 0.60 -23.11
N ALA A 156 3.30 1.76 -23.22
CA ALA A 156 3.92 2.26 -24.44
C ALA A 156 5.28 2.92 -24.08
N PRO A 157 6.39 2.17 -24.13
CA PRO A 157 7.70 2.69 -23.72
C PRO A 157 8.38 3.61 -24.75
N PHE A 158 7.62 4.33 -25.59
CA PHE A 158 8.12 5.21 -26.64
C PHE A 158 8.55 6.61 -26.17
N GLY A 159 8.41 6.92 -24.88
CA GLY A 159 8.78 8.21 -24.32
C GLY A 159 7.65 9.24 -24.36
N GLY A 160 7.78 10.26 -23.51
CA GLY A 160 6.69 11.18 -23.17
C GLY A 160 6.23 12.06 -24.32
N ARG A 161 7.08 12.34 -25.32
CA ARG A 161 6.73 13.18 -26.48
C ARG A 161 5.77 12.47 -27.43
N ILE A 162 6.06 11.22 -27.78
CA ILE A 162 5.18 10.38 -28.59
C ILE A 162 3.92 10.04 -27.80
N ASN A 163 4.06 9.65 -26.53
CA ASN A 163 2.94 9.26 -25.69
C ASN A 163 1.94 10.41 -25.44
N ARG A 164 2.42 11.64 -25.27
CA ARG A 164 1.57 12.83 -25.15
C ARG A 164 0.74 13.06 -26.41
N GLY A 165 1.37 12.95 -27.58
CA GLY A 165 0.69 13.07 -28.88
C GLY A 165 -0.36 11.97 -29.07
N LEU A 166 0.02 10.72 -28.80
CA LEU A 166 -0.88 9.58 -28.89
C LEU A 166 -2.08 9.71 -27.93
N GLY A 167 -1.83 10.11 -26.67
CA GLY A 167 -2.87 10.31 -25.67
C GLY A 167 -3.86 11.42 -26.04
N LEU A 168 -3.38 12.57 -26.53
CA LEU A 168 -4.24 13.67 -27.01
C LEU A 168 -5.07 13.26 -28.24
N ALA A 169 -4.45 12.57 -29.19
CA ALA A 169 -5.14 12.10 -30.40
C ALA A 169 -6.23 11.08 -30.08
N LEU A 170 -5.93 10.09 -29.22
CA LEU A 170 -6.92 9.12 -28.74
C LEU A 170 -8.04 9.84 -27.99
N ARG A 171 -7.72 10.72 -27.04
CA ARG A 171 -8.72 11.50 -26.29
C ARG A 171 -9.70 12.20 -27.24
N LYS A 172 -9.21 12.90 -28.26
CA LYS A 172 -10.06 13.61 -29.23
C LYS A 172 -10.96 12.66 -30.04
N ARG A 173 -10.44 11.48 -30.44
CA ARG A 173 -11.25 10.46 -31.13
C ARG A 173 -12.34 9.89 -30.25
N PHE A 174 -12.04 9.60 -28.98
CA PHE A 174 -13.05 9.17 -28.02
C PHE A 174 -14.13 10.25 -27.82
N CYS A 175 -13.75 11.52 -27.67
CA CYS A 175 -14.70 12.61 -27.52
C CYS A 175 -15.66 12.70 -28.72
N LYS A 176 -15.14 12.56 -29.95
CA LYS A 176 -15.96 12.59 -31.16
C LYS A 176 -16.91 11.38 -31.30
N SER A 177 -16.49 10.21 -30.83
CA SER A 177 -17.29 8.99 -30.96
C SER A 177 -18.34 8.85 -29.86
N PHE A 178 -18.09 9.36 -28.65
CA PHE A 178 -18.93 9.15 -27.46
C PHE A 178 -19.50 10.44 -26.85
N ASP A 179 -19.26 11.60 -27.48
CA ASP A 179 -19.78 12.93 -27.09
C ASP A 179 -19.50 13.30 -25.62
N PHE A 180 -18.29 12.97 -25.13
CA PHE A 180 -17.88 13.23 -23.75
C PHE A 180 -16.37 13.45 -23.64
N GLU A 181 -15.94 14.40 -22.80
CA GLU A 181 -14.53 14.68 -22.55
C GLU A 181 -13.90 13.66 -21.58
N LEU A 182 -12.88 12.95 -22.03
CA LEU A 182 -12.16 11.99 -21.20
C LEU A 182 -10.97 12.65 -20.47
N GLN A 183 -10.80 12.30 -19.20
CA GLN A 183 -9.56 12.58 -18.47
C GLN A 183 -8.44 11.70 -19.02
N ALA A 184 -7.28 12.30 -19.26
CA ALA A 184 -6.13 11.62 -19.84
C ALA A 184 -4.81 12.05 -19.21
N ALA A 185 -3.87 11.11 -19.08
CA ALA A 185 -2.48 11.40 -18.69
C ALA A 185 -1.49 10.56 -19.49
N ALA A 186 -0.28 11.08 -19.69
CA ALA A 186 0.79 10.40 -20.42
C ALA A 186 2.14 10.59 -19.73
N SER A 187 2.84 9.48 -19.46
CA SER A 187 4.23 9.41 -19.01
C SER A 187 5.14 8.88 -20.12
N ASP A 188 6.43 8.69 -19.82
CA ASP A 188 7.38 8.08 -20.75
C ASP A 188 7.06 6.60 -21.04
N ASP A 189 6.36 5.92 -20.13
CA ASP A 189 6.11 4.47 -20.20
C ASP A 189 4.65 4.09 -20.44
N ALA A 190 3.70 5.00 -20.20
CA ALA A 190 2.29 4.69 -20.35
C ALA A 190 1.38 5.90 -20.63
N ILE A 191 0.20 5.62 -21.18
CA ILE A 191 -0.92 6.56 -21.31
C ILE A 191 -2.10 5.98 -20.53
N VAL A 192 -2.86 6.81 -19.83
CA VAL A 192 -4.12 6.41 -19.18
C VAL A 192 -5.28 7.26 -19.68
N LEU A 193 -6.39 6.60 -19.98
CA LEU A 193 -7.67 7.20 -20.33
C LEU A 193 -8.74 6.71 -19.34
N SER A 194 -9.38 7.65 -18.63
CA SER A 194 -10.44 7.32 -17.68
C SER A 194 -11.80 7.27 -18.35
N LEU A 195 -12.40 6.09 -18.42
CA LEU A 195 -13.68 5.83 -19.06
C LEU A 195 -14.82 5.86 -18.05
N GLY A 196 -15.83 6.70 -18.32
CA GLY A 196 -17.10 6.65 -17.60
C GLY A 196 -17.90 5.35 -17.76
N PRO A 197 -18.93 5.10 -16.92
CA PRO A 197 -19.76 3.89 -16.95
C PRO A 197 -20.47 3.63 -18.27
N GLN A 198 -20.79 4.68 -19.02
CA GLN A 198 -21.51 4.63 -20.30
C GLN A 198 -20.64 4.19 -21.49
N HIS A 199 -19.31 4.16 -21.35
CA HIS A 199 -18.41 3.83 -22.46
C HIS A 199 -18.11 2.33 -22.48
N SER A 200 -18.66 1.59 -23.45
CA SER A 200 -18.26 0.21 -23.76
C SER A 200 -17.81 0.13 -25.21
N PHE A 201 -16.78 -0.67 -25.46
CA PHE A 201 -16.28 -1.00 -26.77
C PHE A 201 -15.37 -2.24 -26.66
N PRO A 202 -15.21 -3.03 -27.74
CA PRO A 202 -14.17 -4.04 -27.79
C PRO A 202 -12.79 -3.40 -27.63
N LEU A 203 -12.03 -3.88 -26.66
CA LEU A 203 -10.67 -3.38 -26.42
C LEU A 203 -9.76 -3.42 -27.68
N PRO A 204 -9.86 -4.44 -28.57
CA PRO A 204 -9.09 -4.48 -29.82
C PRO A 204 -9.35 -3.33 -30.80
N ASP A 205 -10.52 -2.69 -30.75
CA ASP A 205 -10.88 -1.64 -31.70
C ASP A 205 -10.13 -0.33 -31.46
N VAL A 206 -9.61 -0.11 -30.25
CA VAL A 206 -8.85 1.10 -29.89
C VAL A 206 -7.63 1.30 -30.79
N GLY A 207 -6.96 0.20 -31.16
CA GLY A 207 -5.81 0.25 -32.08
C GLY A 207 -6.14 0.77 -33.48
N ARG A 208 -7.44 0.81 -33.85
CA ARG A 208 -7.93 1.27 -35.16
C ARG A 208 -8.53 2.68 -35.14
N PHE A 209 -8.60 3.33 -33.99
CA PHE A 209 -9.22 4.65 -33.87
C PHE A 209 -8.41 5.78 -34.52
N LEU A 210 -7.11 5.54 -34.69
CA LEU A 210 -6.20 6.45 -35.35
C LEU A 210 -5.69 5.83 -36.65
N SER A 211 -5.43 6.68 -37.64
CA SER A 211 -4.78 6.28 -38.90
C SER A 211 -3.66 7.25 -39.22
N SER A 212 -2.57 6.71 -39.77
CA SER A 212 -1.36 7.44 -40.15
C SER A 212 -1.66 8.67 -41.03
N LYS A 213 -2.67 8.55 -41.90
CA LYS A 213 -3.09 9.62 -42.83
C LYS A 213 -3.83 10.78 -42.17
N THR A 214 -4.41 10.58 -40.99
CA THR A 214 -5.30 11.56 -40.35
C THR A 214 -4.84 11.97 -38.95
N VAL A 215 -3.81 11.32 -38.39
CA VAL A 215 -3.36 11.58 -37.03
C VAL A 215 -2.90 13.02 -36.84
N GLU A 216 -2.23 13.60 -37.84
CA GLU A 216 -1.76 14.98 -37.77
C GLU A 216 -2.93 15.97 -37.64
N ASP A 217 -3.95 15.85 -38.50
CA ASP A 217 -5.14 16.69 -38.44
C ASP A 217 -5.88 16.53 -37.09
N VAL A 218 -5.98 15.29 -36.59
CA VAL A 218 -6.61 15.00 -35.30
C VAL A 218 -5.82 15.65 -34.16
N LEU A 219 -4.49 15.54 -34.18
CA LEU A 219 -3.64 16.10 -33.15
C LEU A 219 -3.62 17.62 -33.20
N GLN A 220 -3.61 18.21 -34.39
CA GLN A 220 -3.76 19.65 -34.57
C GLN A 220 -5.02 20.17 -33.86
N GLN A 221 -6.17 19.51 -34.07
CA GLN A 221 -7.41 19.86 -33.39
C GLN A 221 -7.40 19.56 -31.88
N ALA A 222 -6.71 18.50 -31.45
CA ALA A 222 -6.62 18.14 -30.03
C ALA A 222 -5.75 19.11 -29.21
N VAL A 223 -4.72 19.69 -29.84
CA VAL A 223 -3.79 20.64 -29.23
C VAL A 223 -4.46 21.98 -28.94
N LEU A 224 -5.41 22.41 -29.78
CA LEU A 224 -6.10 23.70 -29.60
C LEU A 224 -6.79 23.81 -28.23
N ASP A 225 -7.39 22.72 -27.77
CA ASP A 225 -8.07 22.61 -26.47
C ASP A 225 -7.09 22.20 -25.34
N SER A 226 -5.78 22.19 -25.60
CA SER A 226 -4.76 21.77 -24.64
C SER A 226 -4.15 22.96 -23.91
N PRO A 227 -3.86 22.83 -22.59
CA PRO A 227 -3.24 23.91 -21.80
C PRO A 227 -1.83 24.27 -22.30
N MET A 228 -1.18 23.29 -22.94
CA MET A 228 0.11 23.44 -23.59
C MET A 228 0.09 24.48 -24.71
N PHE A 229 -1.00 24.57 -25.48
CA PHE A 229 -1.09 25.53 -26.57
C PHE A 229 -1.12 26.97 -26.04
N ALA A 230 -1.93 27.26 -25.04
CA ALA A 230 -1.98 28.58 -24.39
C ALA A 230 -0.61 28.98 -23.79
N THR A 231 0.07 28.01 -23.17
CA THR A 231 1.41 28.22 -22.60
C THR A 231 2.43 28.56 -23.68
N ARG A 232 2.50 27.77 -24.75
CA ARG A 232 3.41 27.97 -25.89
C ARG A 232 3.08 29.24 -26.67
N TRP A 233 1.81 29.57 -26.83
CA TRP A 233 1.33 30.83 -27.41
C TRP A 233 1.94 32.02 -26.68
N ARG A 234 1.77 32.09 -25.35
CA ARG A 234 2.35 33.15 -24.52
C ARG A 234 3.87 33.20 -24.62
N TRP A 235 4.55 32.05 -24.69
CA TRP A 235 6.01 32.03 -24.88
C TRP A 235 6.42 32.62 -26.22
N ASN A 236 5.69 32.33 -27.28
CA ASN A 236 5.94 32.87 -28.61
C ASN A 236 5.61 34.36 -28.70
N LEU A 237 4.58 34.84 -28.02
CA LEU A 237 4.32 36.28 -27.86
C LEU A 237 5.44 37.00 -27.12
N ASN A 238 5.94 36.41 -26.02
CA ASN A 238 7.05 36.95 -25.26
C ASN A 238 8.41 36.86 -25.98
N ARG A 239 8.57 35.93 -26.92
CA ARG A 239 9.78 35.75 -27.74
C ARG A 239 9.78 36.68 -28.96
N SER A 240 8.61 36.90 -29.55
CA SER A 240 8.39 37.83 -30.66
C SER A 240 8.27 39.29 -30.22
N LEU A 241 8.27 39.55 -28.91
CA LEU A 241 8.07 40.88 -28.31
C LEU A 241 6.68 41.49 -28.60
N ALA A 242 5.71 40.67 -29.00
CA ALA A 242 4.30 41.07 -29.16
C ALA A 242 3.65 41.39 -27.80
N VAL A 243 4.00 40.60 -26.77
CA VAL A 243 3.71 40.92 -25.37
C VAL A 243 5.03 41.32 -24.71
N LEU A 244 5.03 42.50 -24.09
CA LEU A 244 6.23 43.07 -23.50
C LEU A 244 6.40 42.61 -22.06
N ARG A 245 7.58 42.05 -21.76
CA ARG A 245 7.98 41.65 -20.39
C ARG A 245 8.25 42.85 -19.48
N TYR A 246 8.63 43.98 -20.07
CA TYR A 246 8.90 45.22 -19.36
C TYR A 246 8.17 46.36 -20.06
N ARG A 247 7.43 47.15 -19.29
CA ARG A 247 6.76 48.35 -19.77
C ARG A 247 7.21 49.53 -18.90
N GLY A 248 7.79 50.55 -19.52
CA GLY A 248 8.29 51.73 -18.80
C GLY A 248 9.35 51.43 -17.73
N GLY A 249 10.24 50.46 -17.98
CA GLY A 249 11.31 50.06 -17.04
C GLY A 249 10.85 49.21 -15.85
N ARG A 250 9.57 48.88 -15.76
CA ARG A 250 9.02 47.96 -14.75
C ARG A 250 8.63 46.63 -15.38
N LYS A 251 8.78 45.54 -14.62
CA LYS A 251 8.36 44.19 -15.05
C LYS A 251 6.84 44.16 -15.19
N ASN A 252 6.35 43.68 -16.33
CA ASN A 252 4.92 43.48 -16.57
C ASN A 252 4.46 42.25 -15.76
N PRO A 253 3.50 42.40 -14.83
CA PRO A 253 2.99 41.29 -14.03
C PRO A 253 2.49 40.12 -14.89
N PRO A 254 2.76 38.85 -14.53
CA PRO A 254 2.29 37.69 -15.29
C PRO A 254 0.78 37.65 -15.57
N PRO A 255 -0.13 38.05 -14.65
CA PRO A 255 -1.56 38.09 -14.94
C PRO A 255 -1.91 39.08 -16.07
N ILE A 256 -1.23 40.22 -16.13
CA ILE A 256 -1.43 41.20 -17.22
C ILE A 256 -0.88 40.64 -18.54
N GLN A 257 0.27 39.96 -18.51
CA GLN A 257 0.78 39.29 -19.70
C GLN A 257 -0.17 38.20 -20.21
N ARG A 258 -0.87 37.47 -19.33
CA ARG A 258 -1.90 36.49 -19.71
C ARG A 258 -3.08 37.18 -20.39
N MET A 259 -3.65 38.21 -19.75
CA MET A 259 -4.74 39.00 -20.35
C MET A 259 -4.36 39.55 -21.73
N GLU A 260 -3.17 40.14 -21.86
CA GLU A 260 -2.66 40.65 -23.16
C GLU A 260 -2.44 39.52 -24.18
N SER A 261 -2.06 38.32 -23.73
CA SER A 261 -1.91 37.15 -24.60
C SER A 261 -3.26 36.63 -25.10
N ASP A 262 -4.28 36.65 -24.24
CA ASP A 262 -5.65 36.22 -24.55
C ASP A 262 -6.33 37.23 -25.48
N ASP A 263 -6.14 38.54 -25.25
CA ASP A 263 -6.61 39.61 -26.14
C ASP A 263 -6.01 39.47 -27.55
N LEU A 264 -4.71 39.17 -27.64
CA LEU A 264 -4.05 38.88 -28.92
C LEU A 264 -4.52 37.57 -29.55
N MET A 265 -4.83 36.54 -28.76
CA MET A 265 -5.43 35.31 -29.27
C MET A 265 -6.78 35.59 -29.91
N ALA A 266 -7.64 36.37 -29.24
CA ALA A 266 -8.96 36.75 -29.77
C ALA A 266 -8.85 37.57 -31.06
N ALA A 267 -7.80 38.39 -31.22
CA ALA A 267 -7.57 39.18 -32.43
C ALA A 267 -7.01 38.34 -33.61
N VAL A 268 -6.07 37.42 -33.33
CA VAL A 268 -5.34 36.67 -34.37
C VAL A 268 -6.01 35.35 -34.72
N PHE A 269 -6.63 34.69 -33.74
CA PHE A 269 -7.31 33.41 -33.86
C PHE A 269 -8.71 33.47 -33.23
N PRO A 270 -9.62 34.29 -33.79
CA PRO A 270 -10.93 34.56 -33.18
C PRO A 270 -11.80 33.31 -33.03
N THR A 271 -11.67 32.33 -33.93
CA THR A 271 -12.46 31.09 -33.86
C THR A 271 -12.09 30.23 -32.66
N LEU A 272 -10.82 30.24 -32.22
CA LEU A 272 -10.40 29.52 -31.02
C LEU A 272 -10.92 30.21 -29.74
N ALA A 273 -10.96 31.55 -29.74
CA ALA A 273 -11.49 32.34 -28.64
C ALA A 273 -13.03 32.42 -28.61
N ALA A 274 -13.71 31.92 -29.64
CA ALA A 274 -15.16 31.96 -29.75
C ALA A 274 -15.83 30.95 -28.80
N CYS A 275 -17.11 31.19 -28.48
CA CYS A 275 -17.90 30.24 -27.71
C CYS A 275 -18.04 28.92 -28.50
N GLN A 276 -17.55 27.82 -27.93
CA GLN A 276 -17.53 26.51 -28.56
C GLN A 276 -18.93 25.97 -28.87
N GLU A 277 -19.98 26.45 -28.18
CA GLU A 277 -21.37 26.10 -28.50
C GLU A 277 -21.83 26.56 -29.89
N ASN A 278 -21.17 27.57 -30.48
CA ASN A 278 -21.55 28.15 -31.78
C ASN A 278 -20.74 27.57 -32.95
N VAL A 279 -19.72 26.76 -32.68
CA VAL A 279 -18.81 26.23 -33.71
C VAL A 279 -19.15 24.76 -33.95
N SER A 280 -19.54 24.44 -35.18
CA SER A 280 -19.77 23.06 -35.61
C SER A 280 -18.69 22.62 -36.60
N GLY A 281 -18.02 21.51 -36.28
CA GLY A 281 -16.93 20.95 -37.11
C GLY A 281 -15.52 21.40 -36.69
N PRO A 282 -14.48 21.03 -37.48
CA PRO A 282 -13.09 21.35 -37.16
C PRO A 282 -12.82 22.86 -37.17
N ILE A 283 -12.01 23.33 -36.23
CA ILE A 283 -11.61 24.74 -36.14
C ILE A 283 -10.59 25.02 -37.25
N PRO A 284 -10.88 25.96 -38.18
CA PRO A 284 -9.92 26.35 -39.20
C PRO A 284 -8.74 27.10 -38.56
N ILE A 285 -7.52 26.64 -38.82
CA ILE A 285 -6.30 27.24 -38.27
C ILE A 285 -5.86 28.41 -39.18
N PRO A 286 -5.75 29.65 -38.67
CA PRO A 286 -5.34 30.80 -39.46
C PRO A 286 -3.89 30.72 -39.94
N GLU A 287 -3.65 31.19 -41.16
CA GLU A 287 -2.30 31.41 -41.73
C GLU A 287 -1.65 32.66 -41.12
N HIS A 288 -1.28 32.58 -39.83
CA HIS A 288 -0.58 33.64 -39.11
C HIS A 288 0.76 33.14 -38.56
N PRO A 289 1.87 33.91 -38.68
CA PRO A 289 3.20 33.44 -38.25
C PRO A 289 3.27 32.98 -36.79
N LEU A 290 2.61 33.69 -35.87
CA LEU A 290 2.56 33.32 -34.45
C LEU A 290 1.77 32.02 -34.20
N VAL A 291 0.66 31.82 -34.93
CA VAL A 291 -0.15 30.60 -34.81
C VAL A 291 0.63 29.42 -35.37
N ARG A 292 1.21 29.57 -36.57
CA ARG A 292 2.05 28.55 -37.20
C ARG A 292 3.25 28.17 -36.33
N GLN A 293 3.94 29.13 -35.73
CA GLN A 293 5.05 28.83 -34.82
C GLN A 293 4.57 28.12 -33.55
N THR A 294 3.43 28.52 -32.99
CA THR A 294 2.88 27.87 -31.79
C THR A 294 2.44 26.45 -32.08
N MET A 295 1.78 26.20 -33.21
CA MET A 295 1.46 24.85 -33.67
C MET A 295 2.73 24.02 -33.90
N TYR A 296 3.75 24.60 -34.52
CA TYR A 296 5.03 23.92 -34.74
C TYR A 296 5.69 23.53 -33.41
N ASP A 297 5.83 24.45 -32.46
CA ASP A 297 6.41 24.18 -31.14
C ASP A 297 5.59 23.12 -30.39
N SER A 298 4.26 23.17 -30.45
CA SER A 298 3.40 22.17 -29.80
C SER A 298 3.53 20.77 -30.43
N LEU A 299 3.58 20.66 -31.76
CA LEU A 299 3.60 19.38 -32.46
C LEU A 299 5.00 18.75 -32.55
N HIS A 300 6.05 19.57 -32.67
CA HIS A 300 7.42 19.10 -32.95
C HIS A 300 8.42 19.36 -31.82
N GLU A 301 8.15 20.25 -30.86
CA GLU A 301 9.07 20.48 -29.72
C GLU A 301 8.53 19.79 -28.46
N ALA A 302 7.28 20.10 -28.09
CA ALA A 302 6.65 19.53 -26.90
C ALA A 302 6.14 18.09 -27.12
N MET A 303 5.91 17.73 -28.38
CA MET A 303 5.55 16.39 -28.85
C MET A 303 6.46 15.98 -30.00
N ASP A 304 6.22 14.79 -30.54
CA ASP A 304 6.86 14.30 -31.74
C ASP A 304 5.81 13.73 -32.69
N ILE A 305 5.32 14.56 -33.61
CA ILE A 305 4.31 14.16 -34.59
C ILE A 305 4.86 13.19 -35.64
N ASP A 306 6.12 13.33 -36.04
CA ASP A 306 6.73 12.43 -37.03
C ASP A 306 6.92 11.04 -36.44
N GLY A 307 7.42 10.94 -35.21
CA GLY A 307 7.52 9.70 -34.45
C GLY A 307 6.14 9.07 -34.19
N LEU A 308 5.12 9.88 -33.86
CA LEU A 308 3.75 9.39 -33.71
C LEU A 308 3.18 8.82 -35.01
N ARG A 309 3.40 9.49 -36.15
CA ARG A 309 2.96 8.99 -37.46
C ARG A 309 3.63 7.65 -37.77
N ALA A 310 4.95 7.55 -37.58
CA ALA A 310 5.70 6.31 -37.78
C ALA A 310 5.22 5.17 -36.86
N LEU A 311 4.87 5.48 -35.60
CA LEU A 311 4.29 4.50 -34.68
C LEU A 311 2.94 3.96 -35.17
N ILE A 312 2.05 4.83 -35.66
CA ILE A 312 0.75 4.41 -36.19
C ILE A 312 0.90 3.61 -37.49
N GLU A 313 1.82 3.98 -38.37
CA GLU A 313 2.18 3.16 -39.54
C GLU A 313 2.71 1.78 -39.12
N SER A 314 3.43 1.71 -38.00
CA SER A 314 3.92 0.46 -37.42
C SER A 314 2.79 -0.40 -36.83
N PHE A 315 1.74 0.21 -36.28
CA PHE A 315 0.50 -0.49 -35.88
C PHE A 315 -0.28 -0.99 -37.11
N GLU A 316 -0.45 -0.15 -38.13
CA GLU A 316 -1.16 -0.50 -39.37
C GLU A 316 -0.47 -1.64 -40.15
N SER A 317 0.87 -1.65 -40.17
CA SER A 317 1.68 -2.70 -40.82
C SER A 317 1.83 -3.98 -39.98
N GLY A 318 1.49 -3.94 -38.68
CA GLY A 318 1.70 -5.05 -37.74
C GLY A 318 3.16 -5.27 -37.34
N THR A 319 4.05 -4.31 -37.61
CA THR A 319 5.46 -4.36 -37.16
C THR A 319 5.53 -4.30 -35.64
N VAL A 320 4.75 -3.40 -35.03
CA VAL A 320 4.54 -3.36 -33.58
C VAL A 320 3.27 -4.13 -33.25
N ARG A 321 3.41 -5.14 -32.39
CA ARG A 321 2.32 -6.03 -31.97
C ARG A 321 1.51 -5.37 -30.86
N MET A 322 0.18 -5.39 -31.00
CA MET A 322 -0.76 -4.90 -30.01
C MET A 322 -1.39 -6.06 -29.25
N HIS A 323 -1.30 -6.02 -27.92
CA HIS A 323 -1.89 -7.01 -27.03
C HIS A 323 -2.98 -6.36 -26.18
N PHE A 324 -4.11 -7.05 -26.01
CA PHE A 324 -5.27 -6.52 -25.29
C PHE A 324 -5.54 -7.39 -24.05
N ARG A 325 -5.65 -6.76 -22.87
CA ARG A 325 -5.79 -7.44 -21.58
C ARG A 325 -6.83 -6.75 -20.72
N ASP A 326 -7.87 -7.49 -20.35
CA ASP A 326 -8.80 -7.09 -19.28
C ASP A 326 -8.30 -7.66 -17.95
N THR A 327 -7.96 -6.79 -17.00
CA THR A 327 -7.44 -7.17 -15.67
C THR A 327 -8.45 -6.84 -14.58
N THR A 328 -8.43 -7.62 -13.49
CA THR A 328 -9.32 -7.37 -12.33
C THR A 328 -8.83 -6.22 -11.47
N GLU A 329 -7.52 -6.01 -11.46
CA GLU A 329 -6.80 -4.97 -10.74
C GLU A 329 -5.67 -4.45 -11.63
N PRO A 330 -5.22 -3.20 -11.42
CA PRO A 330 -4.13 -2.64 -12.23
C PRO A 330 -2.85 -3.46 -12.10
N SER A 331 -2.16 -3.66 -13.21
CA SER A 331 -0.83 -4.28 -13.25
C SER A 331 0.21 -3.44 -12.50
N PRO A 332 1.31 -4.05 -12.02
CA PRO A 332 2.37 -3.30 -11.35
C PRO A 332 2.98 -2.16 -12.18
N LEU A 333 3.02 -2.30 -13.51
CA LEU A 333 3.47 -1.24 -14.43
C LEU A 333 2.46 -0.08 -14.51
N ALA A 334 1.16 -0.35 -14.37
CA ALA A 334 0.13 0.69 -14.39
C ALA A 334 0.14 1.57 -13.13
N HIS A 335 0.76 1.11 -12.04
CA HIS A 335 0.78 1.85 -10.77
C HIS A 335 1.42 3.24 -10.90
N GLU A 336 2.44 3.39 -11.74
CA GLU A 336 3.10 4.67 -11.94
C GLU A 336 2.13 5.71 -12.53
N ILE A 337 1.48 5.37 -13.65
CA ILE A 337 0.57 6.30 -14.34
C ILE A 337 -0.72 6.56 -13.55
N LEU A 338 -1.17 5.62 -12.72
CA LEU A 338 -2.30 5.83 -11.80
C LEU A 338 -1.98 6.78 -10.64
N SER A 339 -0.70 6.86 -10.26
CA SER A 339 -0.18 7.79 -9.27
C SER A 339 0.49 9.01 -9.93
N ALA A 340 0.14 9.28 -11.19
CA ALA A 340 0.65 10.36 -12.00
C ALA A 340 0.63 11.71 -11.27
N ARG A 341 1.68 12.49 -11.52
CA ARG A 341 1.82 13.84 -11.00
C ARG A 341 1.02 14.82 -11.87
N PRO A 342 0.74 16.04 -11.37
CA PRO A 342 -0.10 17.01 -12.09
C PRO A 342 0.39 17.32 -13.52
N TYR A 343 1.70 17.37 -13.73
CA TYR A 343 2.31 17.65 -15.04
C TYR A 343 2.15 16.53 -16.08
N THR A 344 1.69 15.34 -15.67
CA THR A 344 1.49 14.18 -16.55
C THR A 344 0.11 14.23 -17.22
N PHE A 345 -0.84 15.01 -16.69
CA PHE A 345 -2.19 15.13 -17.24
C PHE A 345 -2.22 15.96 -18.53
N LEU A 346 -3.14 15.61 -19.43
CA LEU A 346 -3.31 16.23 -20.74
C LEU A 346 -4.50 17.22 -20.79
N ASP A 347 -5.23 17.34 -19.69
CA ASP A 347 -6.42 18.18 -19.50
C ASP A 347 -6.32 18.99 -18.20
N ASP A 348 -7.12 20.05 -18.10
CA ASP A 348 -7.11 21.04 -17.00
C ASP A 348 -7.97 20.66 -15.78
N ALA A 349 -8.47 19.42 -15.66
CA ALA A 349 -9.32 19.06 -14.53
C ALA A 349 -8.56 19.12 -13.17
N PRO A 350 -9.19 19.58 -12.07
CA PRO A 350 -8.58 19.56 -10.74
C PRO A 350 -8.14 18.17 -10.30
N LEU A 351 -7.12 18.09 -9.44
CA LEU A 351 -6.54 16.82 -8.99
C LEU A 351 -7.49 15.97 -8.14
N GLU A 352 -8.43 16.61 -7.44
CA GLU A 352 -9.44 15.99 -6.60
C GLU A 352 -10.51 15.25 -7.41
N GLU A 353 -10.76 15.70 -8.64
CA GLU A 353 -11.78 15.18 -9.55
C GLU A 353 -11.24 14.05 -10.44
N ARG A 354 -9.97 13.67 -10.28
CA ARG A 354 -9.30 12.67 -11.12
C ARG A 354 -9.73 11.24 -10.76
N ARG A 355 -10.33 10.55 -11.73
CA ARG A 355 -10.77 9.15 -11.56
C ARG A 355 -9.60 8.17 -11.42
N THR A 356 -8.43 8.48 -11.97
CA THR A 356 -7.20 7.69 -11.78
C THR A 356 -6.81 7.57 -10.30
N ARG A 357 -7.01 8.61 -9.49
CA ARG A 357 -6.73 8.58 -8.04
C ARG A 357 -7.77 7.82 -7.23
N ALA A 358 -8.97 7.62 -7.78
CA ALA A 358 -9.98 6.77 -7.16
C ALA A 358 -9.60 5.27 -7.25
N VAL A 359 -8.65 4.92 -8.13
CA VAL A 359 -8.10 3.56 -8.21
C VAL A 359 -7.18 3.32 -7.02
N ARG A 360 -7.63 2.46 -6.10
CA ARG A 360 -6.81 2.02 -4.98
C ARG A 360 -5.84 0.93 -5.41
N VAL A 361 -4.57 1.29 -5.50
CA VAL A 361 -3.44 0.39 -5.74
C VAL A 361 -3.06 -0.37 -4.46
N ARG A 362 -2.72 -1.67 -4.58
CA ARG A 362 -2.19 -2.46 -3.45
C ARG A 362 -0.80 -1.95 -3.04
N ARG A 363 -0.51 -1.91 -1.74
CA ARG A 363 0.87 -1.68 -1.26
C ARG A 363 1.60 -3.03 -1.21
N GLY A 364 2.49 -3.26 -2.17
CA GLY A 364 3.27 -4.50 -2.33
C GLY A 364 2.99 -5.22 -3.66
N LEU A 365 3.90 -6.08 -4.09
CA LEU A 365 3.69 -6.97 -5.23
C LEU A 365 2.73 -8.10 -4.80
N PRO A 366 1.81 -8.56 -5.67
CA PRO A 366 0.90 -9.66 -5.34
C PRO A 366 1.67 -10.96 -5.03
N LEU A 367 1.22 -11.68 -3.99
CA LEU A 367 1.88 -12.85 -3.41
C LEU A 367 1.83 -14.09 -4.32
N GLU A 368 0.80 -14.20 -5.16
CA GLU A 368 0.70 -15.22 -6.21
C GLU A 368 0.42 -14.54 -7.54
N ALA A 369 1.24 -14.85 -8.54
CA ALA A 369 1.22 -14.19 -9.82
C ALA A 369 -0.05 -14.50 -10.63
N THR A 370 -0.70 -15.63 -10.34
CA THR A 370 -1.95 -16.12 -10.95
C THR A 370 -3.23 -15.41 -10.49
N ASP A 371 -3.18 -14.63 -9.41
CA ASP A 371 -4.36 -13.95 -8.84
C ASP A 371 -4.68 -12.60 -9.49
N ILE A 372 -3.76 -12.08 -10.31
CA ILE A 372 -3.87 -10.76 -10.95
C ILE A 372 -4.56 -10.92 -12.30
N GLY A 373 -5.88 -11.16 -12.30
CA GLY A 373 -6.66 -11.03 -13.54
C GLY A 373 -7.80 -12.02 -13.73
N ARG A 374 -7.83 -13.14 -13.01
CA ARG A 374 -8.98 -14.05 -13.09
C ARG A 374 -10.09 -13.60 -12.14
N LEU A 375 -11.32 -13.61 -12.65
CA LEU A 375 -12.50 -13.44 -11.81
C LEU A 375 -12.63 -14.63 -10.88
N ASP A 376 -13.05 -14.35 -9.66
CA ASP A 376 -13.29 -15.38 -8.67
C ASP A 376 -14.54 -16.20 -9.04
N PRO A 377 -14.43 -17.53 -9.26
CA PRO A 377 -15.58 -18.35 -9.62
C PRO A 377 -16.72 -18.26 -8.60
N GLU A 378 -16.39 -18.16 -7.30
CA GLU A 378 -17.40 -17.97 -6.25
C GLU A 378 -18.12 -16.61 -6.37
N ALA A 379 -17.42 -15.57 -6.81
CA ALA A 379 -18.03 -14.26 -7.05
C ALA A 379 -18.96 -14.28 -8.27
N ILE A 380 -18.63 -15.03 -9.32
CA ILE A 380 -19.49 -15.23 -10.50
C ILE A 380 -20.77 -15.95 -10.07
N GLU A 381 -20.65 -17.10 -9.40
CA GLU A 381 -21.80 -17.90 -8.96
C GLU A 381 -22.69 -17.11 -7.99
N ARG A 382 -22.08 -16.38 -7.04
CA ARG A 382 -22.83 -15.50 -6.14
C ARG A 382 -23.65 -14.45 -6.89
N VAL A 383 -23.09 -13.81 -7.92
CA VAL A 383 -23.84 -12.83 -8.70
C VAL A 383 -24.94 -13.50 -9.51
N ARG A 384 -24.69 -14.68 -10.10
CA ARG A 384 -25.71 -15.48 -10.79
C ARG A 384 -26.89 -15.79 -9.87
N ASP A 385 -26.62 -16.26 -8.65
CA ASP A 385 -27.65 -16.53 -7.65
C ASP A 385 -28.43 -15.27 -7.23
N GLU A 386 -27.75 -14.14 -7.07
CA GLU A 386 -28.37 -12.88 -6.64
C GLU A 386 -29.24 -12.22 -7.73
N VAL A 387 -29.03 -12.52 -9.01
CA VAL A 387 -29.80 -11.95 -10.12
C VAL A 387 -30.75 -12.92 -10.80
N ARG A 388 -30.63 -14.22 -10.49
CA ARG A 388 -31.56 -15.24 -10.98
C ARG A 388 -32.99 -14.88 -10.53
N PRO A 389 -33.97 -14.85 -11.44
CA PRO A 389 -35.34 -14.50 -11.07
C PRO A 389 -35.93 -15.61 -10.18
N ALA A 390 -36.40 -15.22 -9.00
CA ALA A 390 -37.10 -16.10 -8.06
C ALA A 390 -38.47 -15.48 -7.71
N PRO A 391 -39.42 -15.44 -8.67
CA PRO A 391 -40.72 -14.81 -8.46
C PRO A 391 -41.48 -15.55 -7.35
N ARG A 392 -41.98 -14.79 -6.37
CA ARG A 392 -42.66 -15.31 -5.18
C ARG A 392 -44.18 -15.36 -5.34
N ASN A 393 -44.70 -14.68 -6.35
CA ASN A 393 -46.11 -14.58 -6.66
C ASN A 393 -46.32 -14.47 -8.19
N PRO A 394 -47.57 -14.63 -8.68
CA PRO A 394 -47.86 -14.51 -10.11
C PRO A 394 -47.50 -13.15 -10.71
N ASP A 395 -47.66 -12.04 -9.98
CA ASP A 395 -47.35 -10.71 -10.51
C ASP A 395 -45.84 -10.52 -10.76
N GLU A 396 -44.99 -10.99 -9.84
CA GLU A 396 -43.53 -10.98 -10.01
C GLU A 396 -43.09 -11.83 -11.22
N LEU A 397 -43.76 -12.97 -11.48
CA LEU A 397 -43.48 -13.78 -12.69
C LEU A 397 -43.89 -13.02 -13.96
N HIS A 398 -45.02 -12.31 -13.92
CA HIS A 398 -45.48 -11.48 -15.04
C HIS A 398 -44.49 -10.37 -15.38
N ASP A 399 -43.96 -9.69 -14.36
CA ASP A 399 -42.94 -8.64 -14.53
C ASP A 399 -41.63 -9.20 -15.13
N VAL A 400 -41.22 -10.40 -14.71
CA VAL A 400 -40.06 -11.11 -15.27
C VAL A 400 -40.30 -11.44 -16.74
N LEU A 401 -41.45 -12.02 -17.10
CA LEU A 401 -41.77 -12.35 -18.50
C LEU A 401 -41.88 -11.11 -19.38
N THR A 402 -42.37 -9.99 -18.84
CA THR A 402 -42.40 -8.70 -19.54
C THR A 402 -40.99 -8.16 -19.77
N SER A 403 -40.09 -8.32 -18.80
CA SER A 403 -38.70 -7.87 -18.91
C SER A 403 -37.86 -8.73 -19.86
N LEU A 404 -38.10 -10.04 -19.89
CA LEU A 404 -37.40 -10.99 -20.75
C LEU A 404 -38.01 -11.10 -22.15
N VAL A 405 -39.27 -10.65 -22.33
CA VAL A 405 -40.12 -10.81 -23.51
C VAL A 405 -40.50 -12.27 -23.76
N VAL A 406 -39.50 -13.15 -23.87
CA VAL A 406 -39.66 -14.60 -24.02
C VAL A 406 -38.75 -15.36 -23.05
N ALA A 407 -39.24 -16.46 -22.48
CA ALA A 407 -38.45 -17.32 -21.60
C ALA A 407 -38.81 -18.79 -21.78
N ARG A 408 -37.88 -19.70 -21.46
CA ARG A 408 -38.17 -21.15 -21.45
C ARG A 408 -39.10 -21.52 -20.28
N PRO A 409 -39.99 -22.51 -20.45
CA PRO A 409 -40.77 -23.07 -19.34
C PRO A 409 -39.85 -23.60 -18.23
N MET A 410 -40.10 -23.17 -17.00
CA MET A 410 -39.37 -23.63 -15.82
C MET A 410 -40.34 -24.28 -14.84
N ALA A 411 -40.00 -25.47 -14.35
CA ALA A 411 -40.87 -26.24 -13.44
C ALA A 411 -41.23 -25.47 -12.15
N GLU A 412 -40.28 -24.67 -11.64
CA GLU A 412 -40.46 -23.82 -10.47
C GLU A 412 -41.48 -22.69 -10.66
N TRP A 413 -41.70 -22.24 -11.89
CA TRP A 413 -42.62 -21.14 -12.22
C TRP A 413 -44.00 -21.64 -12.65
N GLN A 414 -44.16 -22.95 -12.90
CA GLN A 414 -45.37 -23.53 -13.50
C GLN A 414 -46.65 -23.22 -12.73
N ALA A 415 -46.61 -23.27 -11.39
CA ALA A 415 -47.77 -23.00 -10.54
C ALA A 415 -48.25 -21.55 -10.69
N HIS A 416 -47.33 -20.59 -10.72
CA HIS A 416 -47.63 -19.18 -10.93
C HIS A 416 -48.06 -18.89 -12.37
N PHE A 417 -47.43 -19.54 -13.35
CA PHE A 417 -47.77 -19.41 -14.77
C PHE A 417 -49.21 -19.84 -15.04
N ASN A 418 -49.66 -20.98 -14.50
CA ASN A 418 -51.03 -21.47 -14.68
C ASN A 418 -52.08 -20.46 -14.18
N VAL A 419 -51.84 -19.80 -13.05
CA VAL A 419 -52.73 -18.75 -12.52
C VAL A 419 -52.78 -17.54 -13.47
N LEU A 420 -51.66 -17.15 -14.07
CA LEU A 420 -51.62 -16.06 -15.05
C LEU A 420 -52.29 -16.43 -16.38
N VAL A 421 -52.22 -17.70 -16.79
CA VAL A 421 -52.94 -18.22 -17.97
C VAL A 421 -54.44 -18.13 -17.74
N GLU A 422 -54.94 -18.56 -16.58
CA GLU A 422 -56.35 -18.42 -16.20
C GLU A 422 -56.80 -16.95 -16.14
N ALA A 423 -55.91 -16.05 -15.72
CA ALA A 423 -56.14 -14.61 -15.71
C ALA A 423 -55.97 -13.92 -17.09
N HIS A 424 -55.65 -14.68 -18.14
CA HIS A 424 -55.42 -14.20 -19.51
C HIS A 424 -54.28 -13.17 -19.64
N ARG A 425 -53.23 -13.29 -18.82
CA ARG A 425 -52.09 -12.34 -18.79
C ARG A 425 -50.82 -12.87 -19.45
N VAL A 426 -50.71 -14.18 -19.62
CA VAL A 426 -49.56 -14.84 -20.27
C VAL A 426 -50.04 -15.89 -21.26
N THR A 427 -49.17 -16.27 -22.21
CA THR A 427 -49.45 -17.33 -23.20
C THR A 427 -48.19 -18.15 -23.49
N THR A 428 -48.39 -19.37 -23.99
CA THR A 428 -47.30 -20.24 -24.46
C THR A 428 -47.08 -20.03 -25.95
N LEU A 429 -45.86 -19.76 -26.33
CA LEU A 429 -45.40 -19.62 -27.71
C LEU A 429 -44.75 -20.93 -28.17
N CYS A 430 -45.35 -21.59 -29.16
CA CYS A 430 -44.82 -22.80 -29.78
C CYS A 430 -43.99 -22.44 -31.01
N THR A 431 -42.68 -22.59 -30.93
CA THR A 431 -41.74 -22.31 -32.03
C THR A 431 -41.09 -23.60 -32.55
N GLY A 432 -40.45 -23.54 -33.72
CA GLY A 432 -39.60 -24.64 -34.21
C GLY A 432 -38.41 -24.95 -33.28
N GLY A 433 -38.01 -24.01 -32.42
CA GLY A 433 -36.98 -24.17 -31.40
C GLY A 433 -37.51 -24.64 -30.04
N GLY A 434 -38.80 -25.01 -29.93
CA GLY A 434 -39.45 -25.50 -28.72
C GLY A 434 -40.41 -24.49 -28.08
N LEU A 435 -40.92 -24.85 -26.89
CA LEU A 435 -41.87 -24.05 -26.13
C LEU A 435 -41.18 -22.86 -25.44
N LEU A 436 -41.84 -21.71 -25.47
CA LEU A 436 -41.48 -20.47 -24.79
C LEU A 436 -42.71 -19.88 -24.11
N TRP A 437 -42.51 -19.04 -23.10
CA TRP A 437 -43.53 -18.29 -22.39
C TRP A 437 -43.35 -16.80 -22.65
N THR A 438 -44.46 -16.09 -22.83
CA THR A 438 -44.48 -14.64 -23.03
C THR A 438 -45.65 -14.01 -22.29
N ALA A 439 -45.46 -12.79 -21.79
CA ALA A 439 -46.55 -11.93 -21.34
C ALA A 439 -47.39 -11.49 -22.56
N ILE A 440 -48.68 -11.26 -22.36
CA ILE A 440 -49.59 -10.84 -23.44
C ILE A 440 -49.24 -9.42 -23.94
N GLU A 441 -48.74 -8.55 -23.08
CA GLU A 441 -48.26 -7.21 -23.41
C GLU A 441 -47.01 -7.25 -24.30
N SER A 442 -46.22 -8.33 -24.19
CA SER A 442 -45.03 -8.58 -25.01
C SER A 442 -45.32 -9.42 -26.26
N ARG A 443 -46.58 -9.79 -26.50
CA ARG A 443 -46.96 -10.68 -27.60
C ARG A 443 -46.59 -10.11 -28.97
N VAL A 444 -46.85 -8.82 -29.22
CA VAL A 444 -46.53 -8.16 -30.50
C VAL A 444 -45.03 -8.18 -30.79
N ALA A 445 -44.21 -8.02 -29.74
CA ALA A 445 -42.76 -8.17 -29.82
C ALA A 445 -42.36 -9.63 -30.14
N ALA A 446 -42.94 -10.62 -29.47
CA ALA A 446 -42.67 -12.03 -29.75
C ALA A 446 -43.09 -12.45 -31.18
N GLU A 447 -44.23 -11.97 -31.68
CA GLU A 447 -44.70 -12.21 -33.05
C GLU A 447 -43.72 -11.67 -34.11
N SER A 448 -43.12 -10.49 -33.85
CA SER A 448 -42.11 -9.90 -34.75
C SER A 448 -40.83 -10.74 -34.87
N LEU A 449 -40.53 -11.58 -33.88
CA LEU A 449 -39.34 -12.42 -33.82
C LEU A 449 -39.59 -13.83 -34.36
N PHE A 450 -40.82 -14.35 -34.24
CA PHE A 450 -41.17 -15.72 -34.55
C PHE A 450 -42.39 -15.80 -35.50
N GLU A 451 -42.18 -15.45 -36.77
CA GLU A 451 -43.25 -15.33 -37.80
C GLU A 451 -44.13 -16.58 -37.99
N ARG A 452 -43.65 -17.77 -37.62
CA ARG A 452 -44.36 -19.06 -37.79
C ARG A 452 -44.83 -19.69 -36.49
N ALA A 453 -44.76 -18.97 -35.37
CA ALA A 453 -45.13 -19.53 -34.08
C ALA A 453 -46.64 -19.49 -33.83
N SER A 454 -47.14 -20.48 -33.09
CA SER A 454 -48.53 -20.53 -32.63
C SER A 454 -48.61 -20.22 -31.14
N PHE A 455 -49.69 -19.57 -30.70
CA PHE A 455 -49.92 -19.19 -29.32
C PHE A 455 -51.00 -20.09 -28.70
N ASP A 456 -50.76 -20.54 -27.47
CA ASP A 456 -51.72 -21.36 -26.71
C ASP A 456 -51.73 -20.93 -25.23
N PRO A 457 -52.84 -20.36 -24.73
CA PRO A 457 -54.04 -19.94 -25.46
C PRO A 457 -53.81 -18.72 -26.37
N ASP A 458 -54.54 -18.65 -27.48
CA ASP A 458 -54.47 -17.53 -28.43
C ASP A 458 -55.29 -16.32 -27.94
N ILE A 459 -54.65 -15.44 -27.15
CA ILE A 459 -55.27 -14.26 -26.52
C ILE A 459 -54.75 -12.97 -27.17
N ALA A 460 -55.63 -12.16 -27.74
CA ALA A 460 -55.23 -10.89 -28.39
C ALA A 460 -54.60 -9.90 -27.38
N PRO A 461 -53.57 -9.13 -27.80
CA PRO A 461 -52.95 -8.12 -26.95
C PRO A 461 -53.93 -6.96 -26.65
N PRO A 462 -53.86 -6.32 -25.47
CA PRO A 462 -54.67 -5.15 -25.15
C PRO A 462 -54.48 -4.02 -26.16
N ALA A 463 -55.52 -3.25 -26.45
CA ALA A 463 -55.49 -2.18 -27.45
C ALA A 463 -54.39 -1.12 -27.21
N ALA A 464 -53.94 -0.93 -25.97
CA ALA A 464 -52.84 -0.02 -25.63
C ALA A 464 -51.45 -0.50 -26.11
N PHE A 465 -51.29 -1.82 -26.32
CA PHE A 465 -50.06 -2.46 -26.81
C PHE A 465 -50.20 -2.93 -28.26
N ALA A 466 -51.40 -2.85 -28.84
CA ALA A 466 -51.62 -3.05 -30.26
C ALA A 466 -51.06 -1.83 -31.02
N SER A 467 -49.94 -2.02 -31.73
CA SER A 467 -49.34 -0.99 -32.58
C SER A 467 -49.71 -1.24 -34.05
N ASP A 468 -50.13 -0.19 -34.76
CA ASP A 468 -50.37 -0.24 -36.22
C ASP A 468 -49.07 -0.47 -37.01
N THR A 469 -47.91 -0.20 -36.41
CA THR A 469 -46.58 -0.50 -36.97
C THR A 469 -45.87 -1.55 -36.12
N PRO A 470 -45.58 -2.74 -36.66
CA PRO A 470 -44.88 -3.77 -35.91
C PRO A 470 -43.46 -3.29 -35.55
N PRO A 471 -42.97 -3.59 -34.33
CA PRO A 471 -41.61 -3.26 -33.94
C PRO A 471 -40.61 -3.99 -34.85
N GLN A 472 -39.48 -3.34 -35.15
CA GLN A 472 -38.47 -3.95 -36.00
C GLN A 472 -37.84 -5.15 -35.28
N ALA A 473 -37.85 -6.32 -35.92
CA ALA A 473 -37.37 -7.58 -35.34
C ALA A 473 -35.96 -7.45 -34.72
N TYR A 474 -35.07 -6.68 -35.35
CA TYR A 474 -33.72 -6.42 -34.85
C TYR A 474 -33.70 -5.68 -33.49
N THR A 475 -34.50 -4.61 -33.36
CA THR A 475 -34.61 -3.85 -32.10
C THR A 475 -35.26 -4.67 -30.99
N THR A 476 -36.24 -5.51 -31.36
CA THR A 476 -36.89 -6.42 -30.42
C THR A 476 -35.91 -7.49 -29.92
N ALA A 477 -35.10 -8.06 -30.82
CA ALA A 477 -34.08 -9.05 -30.46
C ALA A 477 -33.06 -8.47 -29.47
N ALA A 478 -32.59 -7.24 -29.69
CA ALA A 478 -31.73 -6.54 -28.74
C ALA A 478 -32.38 -6.36 -27.36
N ALA A 479 -33.68 -6.06 -27.29
CA ALA A 479 -34.41 -5.97 -26.03
C ALA A 479 -34.52 -7.32 -25.30
N VAL A 480 -34.79 -8.42 -26.03
CA VAL A 480 -34.82 -9.78 -25.46
C VAL A 480 -33.45 -10.15 -24.88
N ILE A 481 -32.39 -9.99 -25.67
CA ILE A 481 -31.02 -10.32 -25.23
C ILE A 481 -30.60 -9.46 -24.04
N ARG A 482 -30.98 -8.18 -24.01
CA ARG A 482 -30.73 -7.29 -22.86
C ARG A 482 -31.34 -7.84 -21.57
N GLY A 483 -32.62 -8.23 -21.62
CA GLY A 483 -33.32 -8.82 -20.47
C GLY A 483 -32.65 -10.10 -19.98
N HIS A 484 -32.27 -10.99 -20.89
CA HIS A 484 -31.59 -12.26 -20.54
C HIS A 484 -30.20 -12.03 -19.93
N LEU A 485 -29.42 -11.08 -20.45
CA LEU A 485 -28.11 -10.73 -19.88
C LEU A 485 -28.21 -10.12 -18.48
N ASP A 486 -29.29 -9.41 -18.16
CA ASP A 486 -29.51 -8.82 -16.83
C ASP A 486 -29.76 -9.88 -15.73
N VAL A 487 -30.11 -11.12 -16.10
CA VAL A 487 -30.51 -12.18 -15.17
C VAL A 487 -29.65 -13.45 -15.24
N ALA A 488 -28.69 -13.55 -16.17
CA ALA A 488 -27.88 -14.75 -16.41
C ALA A 488 -26.41 -14.65 -15.94
N GLY A 489 -25.85 -13.44 -15.81
CA GLY A 489 -24.40 -13.26 -15.62
C GLY A 489 -23.61 -13.46 -16.93
N PRO A 490 -22.33 -13.89 -16.88
CA PRO A 490 -21.58 -14.26 -18.08
C PRO A 490 -22.26 -15.42 -18.83
N ALA A 491 -22.54 -15.24 -20.11
CA ALA A 491 -23.24 -16.22 -20.95
C ALA A 491 -22.67 -16.29 -22.38
N THR A 492 -22.66 -17.48 -22.97
CA THR A 492 -22.24 -17.69 -24.36
C THR A 492 -23.40 -17.47 -25.34
N VAL A 493 -23.09 -17.25 -26.63
CA VAL A 493 -24.10 -17.13 -27.69
C VAL A 493 -24.99 -18.38 -27.76
N ALA A 494 -24.41 -19.57 -27.57
CA ALA A 494 -25.14 -20.83 -27.54
C ALA A 494 -26.14 -20.91 -26.36
N GLN A 495 -25.75 -20.42 -25.18
CA GLN A 495 -26.62 -20.38 -24.01
C GLN A 495 -27.80 -19.42 -24.21
N LEU A 496 -27.54 -18.22 -24.75
CA LEU A 496 -28.58 -17.22 -25.05
C LEU A 496 -29.52 -17.69 -26.18
N THR A 497 -28.98 -18.37 -27.18
CA THR A 497 -29.77 -19.02 -28.24
C THR A 497 -30.71 -20.07 -27.65
N ASN A 498 -30.22 -20.90 -26.72
CA ASN A 498 -31.04 -21.89 -26.05
C ASN A 498 -32.12 -21.27 -25.14
N SER A 499 -31.81 -20.21 -24.40
CA SER A 499 -32.73 -19.56 -23.46
C SER A 499 -33.83 -18.75 -24.16
N THR A 500 -33.55 -18.17 -25.31
CA THR A 500 -34.48 -17.32 -26.07
C THR A 500 -35.20 -18.05 -27.21
N GLY A 501 -34.61 -19.13 -27.74
CA GLY A 501 -35.11 -19.83 -28.93
C GLY A 501 -34.85 -19.08 -30.25
N LEU A 502 -34.13 -17.96 -30.21
CA LEU A 502 -33.74 -17.19 -31.40
C LEU A 502 -32.63 -17.90 -32.18
N ALA A 503 -32.50 -17.58 -33.47
CA ALA A 503 -31.40 -18.09 -34.28
C ALA A 503 -30.06 -17.41 -33.88
N GLU A 504 -28.96 -18.14 -34.01
CA GLU A 504 -27.63 -17.71 -33.54
C GLU A 504 -27.15 -16.41 -34.21
N ASP A 505 -27.49 -16.19 -35.48
CA ASP A 505 -27.20 -14.99 -36.25
C ASP A 505 -27.94 -13.75 -35.71
N VAL A 506 -29.21 -13.93 -35.31
CA VAL A 506 -30.02 -12.87 -34.69
C VAL A 506 -29.46 -12.51 -33.31
N VAL A 507 -29.11 -13.52 -32.49
CA VAL A 507 -28.49 -13.29 -31.17
C VAL A 507 -27.16 -12.56 -31.30
N SER A 508 -26.29 -13.01 -32.22
CA SER A 508 -24.98 -12.39 -32.46
C SER A 508 -25.13 -10.93 -32.88
N SER A 509 -26.07 -10.63 -33.77
CA SER A 509 -26.29 -9.26 -34.25
C SER A 509 -26.87 -8.36 -33.14
N ALA A 510 -27.81 -8.88 -32.34
CA ALA A 510 -28.33 -8.18 -31.17
C ALA A 510 -27.25 -7.88 -30.12
N LEU A 511 -26.33 -8.82 -29.87
CA LEU A 511 -25.18 -8.62 -28.97
C LEU A 511 -24.24 -7.52 -29.48
N LEU A 512 -23.96 -7.47 -30.78
CA LEU A 512 -23.15 -6.40 -31.38
C LEU A 512 -23.80 -5.02 -31.19
N GLN A 513 -25.14 -4.93 -31.31
CA GLN A 513 -25.86 -3.70 -31.01
C GLN A 513 -25.70 -3.30 -29.53
N LEU A 514 -25.92 -4.23 -28.61
CA LEU A 514 -25.82 -3.96 -27.16
C LEU A 514 -24.40 -3.62 -26.72
N GLU A 515 -23.39 -4.15 -27.40
CA GLU A 515 -21.98 -3.78 -27.21
C GLU A 515 -21.73 -2.34 -27.68
N ALA A 516 -22.22 -1.97 -28.86
CA ALA A 516 -22.12 -0.61 -29.39
C ALA A 516 -22.87 0.43 -28.52
N GLU A 517 -23.98 0.03 -27.89
CA GLU A 517 -24.76 0.87 -26.97
C GLU A 517 -24.13 1.04 -25.58
N GLY A 518 -23.09 0.28 -25.23
CA GLY A 518 -22.47 0.40 -23.90
C GLY A 518 -22.93 -0.64 -22.87
N PHE A 519 -23.91 -1.48 -23.19
CA PHE A 519 -24.61 -2.33 -22.22
C PHE A 519 -23.86 -3.62 -21.89
N ALA A 520 -23.38 -4.32 -22.91
CA ALA A 520 -22.70 -5.61 -22.79
C ALA A 520 -21.17 -5.47 -22.97
N LEU A 521 -20.43 -6.37 -22.33
CA LEU A 521 -19.00 -6.57 -22.55
C LEU A 521 -18.75 -8.01 -22.97
N ARG A 522 -17.87 -8.15 -23.97
CA ARG A 522 -17.39 -9.42 -24.50
C ARG A 522 -16.03 -9.77 -23.91
N GLY A 523 -15.83 -11.03 -23.54
CA GLY A 523 -14.55 -11.50 -23.00
C GLY A 523 -14.61 -12.94 -22.49
N ASN A 524 -13.51 -13.41 -21.91
CA ASN A 524 -13.36 -14.74 -21.34
C ASN A 524 -13.44 -14.64 -19.81
N PHE A 525 -14.62 -14.82 -19.22
CA PHE A 525 -14.84 -14.56 -17.78
C PHE A 525 -14.77 -15.84 -16.95
N SER A 526 -15.58 -16.83 -17.30
CA SER A 526 -15.68 -18.12 -16.59
C SER A 526 -14.59 -19.09 -17.03
N SER A 527 -14.26 -19.10 -18.33
CA SER A 527 -13.31 -20.03 -18.96
C SER A 527 -12.43 -19.29 -19.97
N PRO A 528 -11.12 -19.62 -20.08
CA PRO A 528 -10.19 -18.96 -20.99
C PRO A 528 -10.44 -19.26 -22.48
N ASP A 529 -11.15 -20.36 -22.79
CA ASP A 529 -11.31 -20.85 -24.17
C ASP A 529 -12.69 -20.52 -24.78
N GLU A 530 -13.64 -20.01 -23.99
CA GLU A 530 -14.99 -19.69 -24.45
C GLU A 530 -15.25 -18.18 -24.37
N GLU A 531 -15.72 -17.61 -25.49
CA GLU A 531 -16.12 -16.21 -25.56
C GLU A 531 -17.52 -16.05 -24.95
N GLU A 532 -17.61 -15.18 -23.94
CA GLU A 532 -18.83 -14.90 -23.20
C GLU A 532 -19.19 -13.41 -23.29
N PHE A 533 -20.48 -13.13 -23.10
CA PHE A 533 -21.03 -11.79 -22.98
C PHE A 533 -21.62 -11.63 -21.59
N CYS A 534 -21.38 -10.47 -20.98
CA CYS A 534 -21.94 -10.13 -19.68
C CYS A 534 -22.47 -8.71 -19.69
N ALA A 535 -23.62 -8.49 -19.03
CA ALA A 535 -24.09 -7.14 -18.74
C ALA A 535 -23.04 -6.41 -17.89
N ARG A 536 -22.61 -5.21 -18.33
CA ARG A 536 -21.52 -4.45 -17.69
C ARG A 536 -21.74 -4.26 -16.19
N ARG A 537 -22.98 -3.96 -15.78
CA ARG A 537 -23.35 -3.76 -14.37
C ARG A 537 -23.08 -5.00 -13.52
N LEU A 538 -23.38 -6.19 -14.06
CA LEU A 538 -23.14 -7.45 -13.38
C LEU A 538 -21.65 -7.74 -13.32
N LEU A 539 -20.93 -7.55 -14.43
CA LEU A 539 -19.49 -7.72 -14.48
C LEU A 539 -18.77 -6.83 -13.46
N ALA A 540 -19.12 -5.53 -13.39
CA ALA A 540 -18.59 -4.61 -12.39
C ALA A 540 -18.85 -5.08 -10.94
N ARG A 541 -20.03 -5.70 -10.69
CA ARG A 541 -20.36 -6.29 -9.39
C ARG A 541 -19.50 -7.52 -9.08
N ILE A 542 -19.28 -8.41 -10.06
CA ILE A 542 -18.40 -9.60 -9.93
C ILE A 542 -16.96 -9.15 -9.62
N HIS A 543 -16.44 -8.16 -10.35
CA HIS A 543 -15.13 -7.55 -10.06
C HIS A 543 -15.10 -6.95 -8.65
N SER A 544 -16.14 -6.22 -8.24
CA SER A 544 -16.23 -5.66 -6.88
C SER A 544 -16.18 -6.74 -5.79
N TYR A 545 -16.88 -7.87 -5.98
CA TYR A 545 -16.88 -8.99 -5.04
C TYR A 545 -15.55 -9.72 -4.99
N THR A 546 -14.97 -10.03 -6.14
CA THR A 546 -13.62 -10.61 -6.28
C THR A 546 -12.61 -9.76 -5.50
N ARG A 547 -12.60 -8.45 -5.76
CA ARG A 547 -11.72 -7.49 -5.07
C ARG A 547 -12.00 -7.39 -3.58
N LYS A 548 -13.28 -7.37 -3.16
CA LYS A 548 -13.64 -7.34 -1.73
C LYS A 548 -13.21 -8.60 -1.00
N ARG A 549 -13.30 -9.79 -1.62
CA ARG A 549 -12.82 -11.04 -1.03
C ARG A 549 -11.31 -10.99 -0.82
N LEU A 550 -10.56 -10.71 -1.88
CA LEU A 550 -9.10 -10.56 -1.84
C LEU A 550 -8.66 -9.51 -0.80
N ARG A 551 -9.42 -8.41 -0.66
CA ARG A 551 -9.19 -7.38 0.37
C ARG A 551 -9.50 -7.87 1.78
N LYS A 552 -10.61 -8.60 1.98
CA LYS A 552 -11.04 -9.08 3.30
C LYS A 552 -10.07 -10.10 3.88
N GLU A 553 -9.37 -10.85 3.03
CA GLU A 553 -8.29 -11.74 3.44
C GLU A 553 -7.09 -10.99 4.04
N ILE A 554 -6.87 -9.71 3.66
CA ILE A 554 -5.66 -8.93 3.98
C ILE A 554 -6.00 -7.62 4.74
N GLU A 555 -7.21 -7.46 5.27
CA GLU A 555 -7.61 -6.19 5.87
C GLU A 555 -6.86 -5.93 7.20
N PRO A 556 -6.07 -4.84 7.28
CA PRO A 556 -5.26 -4.55 8.45
C PRO A 556 -6.11 -4.19 9.66
N VAL A 557 -5.66 -4.58 10.85
CA VAL A 557 -6.29 -4.20 12.12
C VAL A 557 -5.94 -2.76 12.52
N SER A 558 -6.73 -2.18 13.43
CA SER A 558 -6.39 -0.89 14.04
C SER A 558 -5.22 -1.01 15.02
N ALA A 559 -4.47 0.07 15.27
CA ALA A 559 -3.43 0.09 16.30
C ALA A 559 -3.95 -0.32 17.69
N ARG A 560 -5.22 0.00 17.99
CA ARG A 560 -5.91 -0.43 19.21
C ARG A 560 -6.08 -1.95 19.27
N ASP A 561 -6.58 -2.56 18.20
CA ASP A 561 -6.79 -4.01 18.15
C ASP A 561 -5.44 -4.76 18.11
N PHE A 562 -4.41 -4.16 17.50
CA PHE A 562 -3.05 -4.68 17.58
C PHE A 562 -2.50 -4.67 19.01
N MET A 563 -2.74 -3.61 19.80
CA MET A 563 -2.38 -3.62 21.22
C MET A 563 -3.15 -4.68 22.02
N ARG A 564 -4.45 -4.88 21.75
CA ARG A 564 -5.23 -5.98 22.38
C ARG A 564 -4.61 -7.34 22.07
N PHE A 565 -4.19 -7.53 20.83
CA PHE A 565 -3.45 -8.72 20.40
C PHE A 565 -2.13 -8.87 21.17
N LEU A 566 -1.30 -7.83 21.24
CA LEU A 566 0.00 -7.88 21.94
C LEU A 566 -0.13 -8.18 23.43
N LEU A 567 -1.16 -7.63 24.10
CA LEU A 567 -1.43 -7.93 25.52
C LEU A 567 -1.71 -9.41 25.77
N ARG A 568 -2.40 -10.08 24.83
CA ARG A 568 -2.65 -11.53 24.86
C ARG A 568 -1.43 -12.35 24.41
N TRP A 569 -0.76 -11.91 23.33
CA TRP A 569 0.40 -12.58 22.73
C TRP A 569 1.60 -12.67 23.69
N GLN A 570 1.80 -11.66 24.53
CA GLN A 570 2.83 -11.67 25.58
C GLN A 570 2.30 -12.06 26.96
N HIS A 571 1.14 -12.73 27.03
CA HIS A 571 0.62 -13.35 28.25
C HIS A 571 0.30 -12.40 29.42
N VAL A 572 0.07 -11.10 29.17
CA VAL A 572 -0.23 -10.13 30.22
C VAL A 572 -1.73 -9.90 30.42
N ALA A 573 -2.53 -10.16 29.38
CA ALA A 573 -3.98 -10.12 29.48
C ALA A 573 -4.50 -11.21 30.47
N PRO A 574 -5.53 -10.93 31.27
CA PRO A 574 -6.13 -11.92 32.16
C PRO A 574 -6.53 -13.21 31.42
N GLY A 575 -6.15 -14.36 31.96
CA GLY A 575 -6.44 -15.68 31.39
C GLY A 575 -5.48 -16.15 30.30
N THR A 576 -4.43 -15.36 30.00
CA THR A 576 -3.37 -15.75 29.05
C THR A 576 -2.05 -16.11 29.72
N GLN A 577 -1.93 -15.92 31.05
CA GLN A 577 -0.71 -16.20 31.80
C GLN A 577 -0.30 -17.67 31.68
N VAL A 578 1.00 -17.91 31.53
CA VAL A 578 1.57 -19.26 31.49
C VAL A 578 1.86 -19.76 32.90
N SER A 579 1.99 -21.07 33.07
CA SER A 579 2.27 -21.68 34.38
C SER A 579 3.42 -22.69 34.32
N GLY A 580 4.03 -22.94 35.49
CA GLY A 580 5.09 -23.92 35.64
C GLY A 580 6.46 -23.48 35.10
N ARG A 581 7.38 -24.45 34.98
CA ARG A 581 8.76 -24.22 34.52
C ARG A 581 8.85 -23.95 33.02
N SER A 582 8.15 -24.75 32.21
CA SER A 582 8.18 -24.61 30.75
C SER A 582 7.61 -23.26 30.30
N GLY A 583 6.51 -22.81 30.90
CA GLY A 583 5.96 -21.48 30.61
C GLY A 583 6.94 -20.36 30.99
N MET A 584 7.68 -20.48 32.10
CA MET A 584 8.69 -19.47 32.44
C MET A 584 9.82 -19.40 31.41
N LEU A 585 10.26 -20.55 30.87
CA LEU A 585 11.25 -20.59 29.80
C LEU A 585 10.71 -19.98 28.50
N GLU A 586 9.44 -20.24 28.16
CA GLU A 586 8.75 -19.63 27.01
C GLU A 586 8.71 -18.09 27.10
N ILE A 587 8.43 -17.53 28.28
CA ILE A 587 8.47 -16.07 28.49
C ILE A 587 9.90 -15.52 28.37
N ILE A 588 10.90 -16.25 28.86
CA ILE A 588 12.31 -15.85 28.74
C ILE A 588 12.73 -15.88 27.27
N GLU A 589 12.40 -16.95 26.55
CA GLU A 589 12.63 -17.10 25.11
C GLU A 589 11.93 -16.00 24.30
N GLN A 590 10.70 -15.63 24.65
CA GLN A 590 9.97 -14.56 23.97
C GLN A 590 10.61 -13.17 24.20
N LEU A 591 11.16 -12.92 25.40
CA LEU A 591 11.69 -11.61 25.82
C LEU A 591 13.21 -11.48 25.73
N GLN A 592 13.94 -12.56 25.43
CA GLN A 592 15.40 -12.54 25.42
C GLN A 592 15.96 -11.55 24.41
N GLY A 593 17.04 -10.86 24.77
CA GLY A 593 17.62 -9.78 23.97
C GLY A 593 17.04 -8.40 24.27
N PHE A 594 15.88 -8.31 24.95
CA PHE A 594 15.37 -7.03 25.44
C PHE A 594 15.98 -6.72 26.82
N GLU A 595 16.47 -5.50 27.01
CA GLU A 595 17.06 -5.10 28.29
C GLU A 595 16.05 -4.37 29.18
N ILE A 596 15.79 -4.92 30.36
CA ILE A 596 14.85 -4.38 31.33
C ILE A 596 15.60 -4.06 32.62
N PRO A 597 15.23 -2.98 33.35
CA PRO A 597 15.73 -2.74 34.70
C PRO A 597 15.66 -3.99 35.58
N THR A 598 16.80 -4.39 36.16
CA THR A 598 16.96 -5.53 37.10
C THR A 598 15.82 -5.69 38.07
N GLY A 599 15.37 -4.59 38.70
CA GLY A 599 14.30 -4.65 39.69
C GLY A 599 12.89 -4.84 39.12
N ALA A 600 12.66 -4.60 37.83
CA ALA A 600 11.35 -4.73 37.19
C ALA A 600 11.04 -6.18 36.77
N TRP A 601 12.07 -6.99 36.46
CA TRP A 601 11.91 -8.40 36.09
C TRP A 601 11.04 -9.18 37.08
N GLU A 602 11.35 -9.09 38.37
CA GLU A 602 10.65 -9.84 39.43
C GLU A 602 9.50 -9.09 40.10
N GLU A 603 9.40 -7.77 39.91
CA GLU A 603 8.32 -6.97 40.50
C GLU A 603 7.12 -6.81 39.57
N ALA A 604 7.33 -6.84 38.24
CA ALA A 604 6.28 -6.56 37.26
C ALA A 604 6.27 -7.51 36.05
N ILE A 605 7.44 -7.80 35.44
CA ILE A 605 7.49 -8.49 34.14
C ILE A 605 7.10 -9.97 34.25
N LEU A 606 7.83 -10.74 35.08
CA LEU A 606 7.56 -12.17 35.29
C LEU A 606 6.27 -12.41 36.05
N PRO A 607 5.94 -11.68 37.15
CA PRO A 607 4.65 -11.85 37.83
C PRO A 607 3.43 -11.54 36.96
N GLY A 608 3.56 -10.64 35.97
CA GLY A 608 2.48 -10.31 35.04
C GLY A 608 2.20 -11.38 33.99
N ARG A 609 3.17 -12.27 33.71
CA ARG A 609 3.12 -13.27 32.64
C ARG A 609 3.08 -14.72 33.14
N VAL A 610 3.63 -14.97 34.33
CA VAL A 610 3.73 -16.31 34.93
C VAL A 610 2.85 -16.39 36.17
N GLU A 611 1.84 -17.24 36.13
CA GLU A 611 0.92 -17.44 37.25
C GLU A 611 1.66 -18.02 38.47
N GLY A 612 1.49 -17.37 39.62
CA GLY A 612 2.13 -17.79 40.88
C GLY A 612 3.66 -17.75 40.83
N TYR A 613 4.24 -16.75 40.12
CA TYR A 613 5.69 -16.56 40.05
C TYR A 613 6.34 -16.53 41.45
N ARG A 614 7.46 -17.22 41.59
CA ARG A 614 8.31 -17.19 42.78
C ARG A 614 9.78 -17.09 42.38
N ALA A 615 10.51 -16.27 43.14
CA ALA A 615 11.93 -15.94 42.97
C ALA A 615 12.86 -17.16 42.90
N ASP A 616 12.53 -18.25 43.60
CA ASP A 616 13.30 -19.51 43.64
C ASP A 616 13.25 -20.29 42.32
N ARG A 617 12.20 -20.09 41.51
CA ARG A 617 12.08 -20.74 40.21
C ARG A 617 13.11 -20.19 39.22
N LEU A 618 13.28 -18.86 39.16
CA LEU A 618 14.28 -18.22 38.30
C LEU A 618 15.70 -18.66 38.67
N ASP A 619 16.00 -18.77 39.97
CA ASP A 619 17.30 -19.29 40.41
C ASP A 619 17.51 -20.73 39.96
N THR A 620 16.48 -21.57 40.06
CA THR A 620 16.58 -22.99 39.68
C THR A 620 16.95 -23.16 38.20
N VAL A 621 16.38 -22.34 37.30
CA VAL A 621 16.70 -22.41 35.86
C VAL A 621 18.03 -21.73 35.50
N CYS A 622 18.48 -20.75 36.28
CA CYS A 622 19.83 -20.21 36.13
C CYS A 622 20.89 -21.23 36.58
N LEU A 623 20.66 -21.88 37.73
CA LEU A 623 21.54 -22.90 38.29
C LEU A 623 21.58 -24.18 37.46
N SER A 624 20.50 -24.53 36.76
CA SER A 624 20.51 -25.65 35.81
C SER A 624 21.33 -25.37 34.56
N GLY A 625 21.70 -24.11 34.32
CA GLY A 625 22.47 -23.67 33.16
C GLY A 625 21.62 -23.40 31.91
N GLU A 626 20.30 -23.52 31.98
CA GLU A 626 19.41 -23.24 30.83
C GLU A 626 19.30 -21.73 30.55
N VAL A 627 19.27 -20.92 31.61
CA VAL A 627 19.14 -19.47 31.52
C VAL A 627 20.44 -18.79 31.97
N VAL A 628 20.77 -17.70 31.29
CA VAL A 628 21.84 -16.78 31.66
C VAL A 628 21.27 -15.37 31.75
N TRP A 629 21.84 -14.57 32.65
CA TRP A 629 21.45 -13.18 32.81
C TRP A 629 22.67 -12.27 32.71
N GLY A 630 22.47 -11.05 32.22
CA GLY A 630 23.55 -10.09 32.10
C GLY A 630 23.13 -8.87 31.29
N ARG A 631 24.06 -7.92 31.15
CA ARG A 631 23.87 -6.78 30.27
C ARG A 631 24.47 -7.09 28.90
N LEU A 632 23.63 -7.04 27.87
CA LEU A 632 24.02 -7.33 26.49
C LEU A 632 24.56 -6.06 25.82
N SER A 633 23.95 -4.90 26.08
CA SER A 633 24.33 -3.62 25.46
C SER A 633 25.67 -3.08 25.98
N VAL A 634 26.44 -2.48 25.08
CA VAL A 634 27.64 -1.72 25.45
C VAL A 634 27.23 -0.33 25.93
N ARG A 635 27.78 0.10 27.07
CA ARG A 635 27.56 1.46 27.56
C ARG A 635 28.28 2.43 26.61
N PRO A 636 27.60 3.47 26.05
CA PRO A 636 28.28 4.45 25.22
C PRO A 636 29.37 5.14 26.03
N ALA A 637 30.60 5.12 25.52
CA ALA A 637 31.72 5.82 26.12
C ALA A 637 31.43 7.32 26.04
N GLN A 638 30.97 7.93 27.14
CA GLN A 638 31.02 9.38 27.25
C GLN A 638 32.49 9.78 27.23
N ALA A 639 32.94 10.34 26.11
CA ALA A 639 34.22 11.02 26.01
C ALA A 639 34.29 12.10 27.12
N ASP A 640 35.38 12.05 27.89
CA ASP A 640 35.87 13.11 28.80
C ASP A 640 35.10 13.49 30.08
N ALA A 641 34.08 12.76 30.53
CA ALA A 641 33.50 12.98 31.87
C ALA A 641 34.10 12.02 32.94
N PRO A 642 34.58 12.50 34.11
CA PRO A 642 34.97 11.61 35.20
C PRO A 642 33.76 10.76 35.62
N PRO A 643 33.94 9.45 35.90
CA PRO A 643 32.83 8.58 36.26
C PRO A 643 32.13 9.11 37.51
N LYS A 644 30.86 9.46 37.39
CA LYS A 644 30.03 9.75 38.57
C LYS A 644 30.07 8.51 39.47
N ARG A 645 30.33 8.68 40.78
CA ARG A 645 30.27 7.64 41.83
C ARG A 645 29.00 6.77 41.77
N SER A 646 27.94 7.24 41.10
CA SER A 646 26.68 6.53 40.89
C SER A 646 26.76 5.28 40.00
N ALA A 647 27.83 5.08 39.21
CA ALA A 647 27.96 3.91 38.33
C ALA A 647 28.37 2.61 39.05
N ALA A 648 29.19 2.72 40.11
CA ALA A 648 29.64 1.57 40.90
C ALA A 648 28.65 1.15 42.01
N THR A 649 27.51 1.85 42.12
CA THR A 649 26.52 1.61 43.19
C THR A 649 25.39 0.70 42.70
N PRO A 650 25.06 -0.38 43.43
CA PRO A 650 23.91 -1.22 43.15
C PRO A 650 22.60 -0.46 42.97
N SER A 651 21.99 -0.60 41.78
CA SER A 651 20.78 0.13 41.38
C SER A 651 19.77 -0.76 40.66
N ARG A 652 18.54 -0.78 41.16
CA ARG A 652 17.38 -1.47 40.55
C ARG A 652 17.03 -0.99 39.15
N ALA A 653 17.58 0.15 38.72
CA ALA A 653 17.39 0.72 37.39
C ALA A 653 18.39 0.19 36.34
N THR A 654 19.36 -0.64 36.74
CA THR A 654 20.39 -1.13 35.82
C THR A 654 19.78 -2.13 34.84
N PRO A 655 19.90 -1.90 33.53
CA PRO A 655 19.31 -2.77 32.50
C PRO A 655 20.05 -4.11 32.43
N VAL A 656 19.29 -5.21 32.44
CA VAL A 656 19.76 -6.57 32.20
C VAL A 656 18.75 -7.33 31.36
N SER A 657 19.24 -8.30 30.59
CA SER A 657 18.42 -9.26 29.86
C SER A 657 18.53 -10.64 30.49
N LEU A 658 17.46 -11.43 30.36
CA LEU A 658 17.45 -12.87 30.59
C LEU A 658 17.46 -13.53 29.22
N ALA A 659 18.31 -14.51 29.00
CA ALA A 659 18.40 -15.22 27.72
C ALA A 659 18.59 -16.71 27.95
N LEU A 660 18.15 -17.52 26.99
CA LEU A 660 18.55 -18.91 26.92
C LEU A 660 20.05 -18.99 26.65
N ARG A 661 20.74 -19.89 27.35
CA ARG A 661 22.20 -19.99 27.21
C ARG A 661 22.62 -20.37 25.79
N ALA A 662 21.81 -21.15 25.09
CA ALA A 662 22.05 -21.55 23.70
C ALA A 662 22.00 -20.36 22.73
N ASP A 663 21.22 -19.34 23.04
CA ASP A 663 21.01 -18.16 22.18
C ASP A 663 21.94 -16.99 22.49
N LEU A 664 22.69 -17.08 23.59
CA LEU A 664 23.52 -15.99 24.07
C LEU A 664 24.54 -15.52 23.02
N GLU A 665 25.13 -16.44 22.27
CA GLU A 665 26.20 -16.14 21.30
C GLU A 665 25.70 -15.21 20.18
N TRP A 666 24.62 -15.59 19.48
CA TRP A 666 24.08 -14.77 18.40
C TRP A 666 23.41 -13.49 18.94
N LEU A 667 22.82 -13.51 20.15
CA LEU A 667 22.27 -12.31 20.79
C LEU A 667 23.35 -11.28 21.10
N LEU A 668 24.50 -11.72 21.60
CA LEU A 668 25.66 -10.85 21.83
C LEU A 668 26.15 -10.25 20.52
N GLN A 669 26.26 -11.04 19.46
CA GLN A 669 26.66 -10.54 18.15
C GLN A 669 25.66 -9.53 17.59
N ALA A 670 24.35 -9.77 17.71
CA ALA A 670 23.30 -8.87 17.23
C ALA A 670 23.27 -7.51 17.97
N ILE A 671 23.58 -7.49 19.26
CA ILE A 671 23.48 -6.30 20.14
C ILE A 671 24.81 -5.56 20.28
N ARG A 672 25.95 -6.27 20.30
CA ARG A 672 27.28 -5.66 20.46
C ARG A 672 27.96 -5.43 19.12
N GLY A 673 27.70 -6.27 18.12
CA GLY A 673 28.48 -6.31 16.89
C GLY A 673 29.97 -6.45 17.21
N GLU A 674 30.79 -5.56 16.65
CA GLU A 674 32.23 -5.51 16.89
C GLU A 674 32.63 -4.73 18.16
N SER A 675 31.65 -4.22 18.93
CA SER A 675 31.91 -3.38 20.11
C SER A 675 32.09 -4.21 21.38
N SER A 676 33.19 -4.00 22.10
CA SER A 676 33.41 -4.62 23.42
C SER A 676 33.06 -3.67 24.57
N PRO A 677 32.56 -4.18 25.71
CA PRO A 677 32.36 -3.39 26.90
C PRO A 677 33.65 -2.73 27.42
N ALA A 678 33.57 -1.45 27.80
CA ALA A 678 34.71 -0.74 28.36
C ALA A 678 35.11 -1.30 29.74
N GLU A 679 36.38 -1.66 29.89
CA GLU A 679 36.92 -2.15 31.15
C GLU A 679 36.88 -1.09 32.28
N PRO A 680 36.74 -1.52 33.55
CA PRO A 680 36.90 -0.65 34.70
C PRO A 680 38.32 -0.09 34.77
N ARG A 681 38.45 1.17 35.21
CA ARG A 681 39.76 1.78 35.51
C ARG A 681 40.37 1.10 36.75
N PRO A 682 41.71 1.19 36.95
CA PRO A 682 42.38 0.63 38.14
C PRO A 682 41.67 1.03 39.45
N GLY A 683 41.29 0.03 40.24
CA GLY A 683 40.41 0.16 41.41
C GLY A 683 39.67 -1.14 41.70
N ALA A 684 38.67 -1.11 42.59
CA ALA A 684 37.97 -2.33 43.05
C ALA A 684 37.32 -3.13 41.90
N GLY A 685 36.75 -2.46 40.89
CA GLY A 685 36.18 -3.13 39.71
C GLY A 685 37.23 -3.85 38.85
N TYR A 686 38.42 -3.26 38.67
CA TYR A 686 39.53 -3.86 37.94
C TYR A 686 40.10 -5.06 38.70
N ASP A 687 40.34 -4.93 39.99
CA ASP A 687 40.91 -6.03 40.81
C ASP A 687 39.98 -7.25 40.86
N VAL A 688 38.67 -7.03 40.94
CA VAL A 688 37.65 -8.11 40.87
C VAL A 688 37.66 -8.78 39.49
N LEU A 689 37.74 -7.99 38.41
CA LEU A 689 37.81 -8.51 37.05
C LEU A 689 39.06 -9.38 36.83
N GLU A 690 40.23 -8.92 37.29
CA GLU A 690 41.48 -9.67 37.21
C GLU A 690 41.45 -10.96 38.03
N CYS A 691 40.85 -10.96 39.23
CA CYS A 691 40.66 -12.17 40.01
C CYS A 691 39.81 -13.22 39.26
N LEU A 692 38.76 -12.79 38.57
CA LEU A 692 37.91 -13.68 37.78
C LEU A 692 38.62 -14.18 36.52
N ARG A 693 39.48 -13.36 35.90
CA ARG A 693 40.34 -13.78 34.78
C ARG A 693 41.36 -14.82 35.18
N SER A 694 42.04 -14.64 36.31
CA SER A 694 43.11 -15.55 36.74
C SER A 694 42.60 -16.86 37.32
N SER A 695 41.46 -16.81 38.03
CA SER A 695 41.00 -17.90 38.90
C SER A 695 39.66 -18.50 38.47
N GLY A 696 39.04 -17.96 37.41
CA GLY A 696 37.73 -18.40 36.92
C GLY A 696 36.58 -17.99 37.85
N ALA A 697 35.54 -18.82 37.90
CA ALA A 697 34.32 -18.52 38.65
C ALA A 697 34.52 -18.66 40.17
N LEU A 698 34.32 -17.57 40.92
CA LEU A 698 34.62 -17.51 42.36
C LEU A 698 33.39 -17.12 43.19
N PHE A 699 33.26 -17.64 44.41
CA PHE A 699 32.26 -17.13 45.35
C PHE A 699 32.69 -15.76 45.89
N HIS A 700 31.72 -14.98 46.37
CA HIS A 700 32.00 -13.67 46.97
C HIS A 700 33.07 -13.73 48.08
N ALA A 701 33.06 -14.76 48.94
CA ALA A 701 34.05 -14.89 50.01
C ALA A 701 35.48 -15.08 49.47
N ASP A 702 35.61 -15.82 48.37
CA ASP A 702 36.88 -16.09 47.71
C ASP A 702 37.40 -14.85 46.99
N LEU A 703 36.51 -14.06 46.37
CA LEU A 703 36.86 -12.76 45.77
C LEU A 703 37.39 -11.77 46.81
N VAL A 704 36.80 -11.72 48.01
CA VAL A 704 37.31 -10.90 49.12
C VAL A 704 38.70 -11.36 49.55
N ALA A 705 38.93 -12.66 49.65
CA ALA A 705 40.23 -13.22 50.03
C ALA A 705 41.30 -12.99 48.94
N ALA A 706 40.95 -13.18 47.67
CA ALA A 706 41.87 -13.07 46.54
C ALA A 706 42.23 -11.62 46.19
N SER A 707 41.25 -10.70 46.21
CA SER A 707 41.48 -9.28 45.88
C SER A 707 42.10 -8.48 47.04
N GLY A 708 42.00 -8.96 48.29
CA GLY A 708 42.44 -8.22 49.47
C GLY A 708 41.62 -6.96 49.77
N ARG A 709 40.48 -6.76 49.11
CA ARG A 709 39.60 -5.60 49.23
C ARG A 709 38.55 -5.78 50.34
N LEU A 710 37.96 -4.67 50.79
CA LEU A 710 36.83 -4.74 51.71
C LEU A 710 35.61 -5.40 51.04
N PRO A 711 34.76 -6.14 51.77
CA PRO A 711 33.55 -6.75 51.21
C PRO A 711 32.67 -5.77 50.41
N THR A 712 32.52 -4.54 50.89
CA THR A 712 31.75 -3.51 50.18
C THR A 712 32.41 -3.03 48.89
N GLU A 713 33.74 -2.99 48.84
CA GLU A 713 34.48 -2.64 47.61
C GLU A 713 34.36 -3.76 46.57
N VAL A 714 34.35 -5.03 47.00
CA VAL A 714 34.08 -6.17 46.12
C VAL A 714 32.64 -6.14 45.61
N GLU A 715 31.65 -5.83 46.45
CA GLU A 715 30.26 -5.65 46.03
C GLU A 715 30.10 -4.51 45.00
N GLU A 716 30.79 -3.38 45.20
CA GLU A 716 30.84 -2.26 44.24
C GLU A 716 31.55 -2.65 42.94
N GLY A 717 32.64 -3.42 43.01
CA GLY A 717 33.37 -3.91 41.84
C GLY A 717 32.57 -4.90 41.01
N LEU A 718 31.90 -5.86 41.66
CA LEU A 718 30.97 -6.78 41.02
C LEU A 718 29.83 -6.04 40.33
N TRP A 719 29.27 -5.01 41.00
CA TRP A 719 28.21 -4.21 40.40
C TRP A 719 28.69 -3.36 39.22
N ASP A 720 29.88 -2.75 39.29
CA ASP A 720 30.46 -2.02 38.16
C ASP A 720 30.63 -2.96 36.96
N GLY A 721 31.14 -4.18 37.16
CA GLY A 721 31.25 -5.21 36.13
C GLY A 721 29.91 -5.66 35.53
N VAL A 722 28.89 -5.89 36.36
CA VAL A 722 27.51 -6.18 35.89
C VAL A 722 26.95 -5.01 35.08
N SER A 723 27.13 -3.77 35.56
CA SER A 723 26.62 -2.57 34.89
C SER A 723 27.27 -2.32 33.53
N ARG A 724 28.47 -2.86 33.33
CA ARG A 724 29.23 -2.82 32.06
C ARG A 724 28.93 -4.00 31.15
N GLY A 725 28.36 -5.09 31.66
CA GLY A 725 28.17 -6.34 30.90
C GLY A 725 29.42 -7.22 30.82
N LEU A 726 30.30 -7.13 31.83
CA LEU A 726 31.55 -7.90 31.93
C LEU A 726 31.46 -9.08 32.92
N ILE A 727 30.49 -9.06 33.84
CA ILE A 727 30.37 -10.03 34.94
C ILE A 727 28.92 -10.54 35.02
N THR A 728 28.76 -11.83 35.28
CA THR A 728 27.49 -12.50 35.60
C THR A 728 27.64 -13.43 36.81
N ALA A 729 26.58 -14.12 37.21
CA ALA A 729 26.61 -15.14 38.26
C ALA A 729 25.68 -16.32 37.96
N ASP A 730 25.93 -17.46 38.61
CA ASP A 730 25.17 -18.70 38.45
C ASP A 730 23.65 -18.59 38.74
N GLY A 731 23.23 -17.57 39.51
CA GLY A 731 21.81 -17.36 39.87
C GLY A 731 21.44 -15.89 39.97
N PHE A 732 20.15 -15.58 39.85
CA PHE A 732 19.65 -14.22 39.98
C PHE A 732 19.64 -13.74 41.45
N ASP A 733 19.68 -14.67 42.41
CA ASP A 733 19.87 -14.36 43.83
C ASP A 733 21.14 -13.55 44.12
N ALA A 734 22.18 -13.68 43.30
CA ALA A 734 23.40 -12.88 43.43
C ALA A 734 23.09 -11.36 43.29
N VAL A 735 22.24 -10.99 42.32
CA VAL A 735 21.76 -9.62 42.11
C VAL A 735 20.90 -9.16 43.28
N ARG A 736 19.98 -10.03 43.76
CA ARG A 736 19.15 -9.74 44.94
C ARG A 736 20.00 -9.49 46.19
N GLY A 737 21.07 -10.27 46.37
CA GLY A 737 22.05 -10.12 47.43
C GLY A 737 22.71 -8.75 47.43
N LEU A 738 23.20 -8.30 46.28
CA LEU A 738 23.82 -6.97 46.11
C LEU A 738 22.83 -5.83 46.36
N LEU A 739 21.59 -5.95 45.85
CA LEU A 739 20.55 -4.93 46.06
C LEU A 739 20.08 -4.84 47.52
N SER A 740 20.11 -5.95 48.27
CA SER A 740 19.67 -6.02 49.68
C SER A 740 20.79 -5.78 50.71
N ALA A 741 22.06 -5.90 50.35
CA ALA A 741 23.19 -5.59 51.24
C ALA A 741 23.18 -4.13 51.70
N ARG A 742 22.81 -3.21 50.81
CA ARG A 742 22.72 -1.76 51.06
C ARG A 742 21.63 -1.36 52.07
N THR A 743 20.43 -1.94 51.95
CA THR A 743 19.33 -1.66 52.89
C THR A 743 19.65 -2.17 54.30
N ARG A 744 20.36 -3.31 54.40
CA ARG A 744 20.80 -3.88 55.67
C ARG A 744 21.90 -3.06 56.36
N TRP A 745 22.84 -2.49 55.61
CA TRP A 745 23.88 -1.61 56.18
C TRP A 745 23.28 -0.33 56.79
N ALA A 746 22.32 0.30 56.10
CA ALA A 746 21.60 1.47 56.61
C ALA A 746 20.75 1.16 57.87
N GLN A 747 20.16 -0.04 57.98
CA GLN A 747 19.41 -0.47 59.16
C GLN A 747 20.32 -0.86 60.34
N ARG A 748 21.50 -1.45 60.09
CA ARG A 748 22.47 -1.82 61.14
C ARG A 748 23.05 -0.63 61.89
N GLN A 749 23.16 0.55 61.26
CA GLN A 749 23.59 1.78 61.95
C GLN A 749 22.56 2.33 62.94
N ARG A 750 21.28 1.93 62.83
CA ARG A 750 20.21 2.40 63.73
C ARG A 750 20.06 1.59 65.02
N HIS A 751 20.50 0.33 65.06
CA HIS A 751 20.44 -0.52 66.26
C HIS A 751 21.65 -1.48 66.37
N PRO A 752 22.68 -1.16 67.17
CA PRO A 752 23.78 -2.07 67.41
C PRO A 752 23.33 -3.20 68.36
N ARG A 753 23.09 -4.41 67.83
CA ARG A 753 22.89 -5.60 68.66
C ARG A 753 24.24 -6.07 69.22
N ARG A 754 24.34 -6.18 70.56
CA ARG A 754 25.40 -6.91 71.26
C ARG A 754 25.09 -8.41 71.17
N GLY A 755 25.88 -9.15 70.40
CA GLY A 755 25.77 -10.61 70.25
C GLY A 755 27.09 -11.20 69.75
N LEU A 756 27.39 -12.44 70.16
CA LEU A 756 28.66 -13.15 70.04
C LEU A 756 29.35 -13.04 68.65
N ARG A 757 30.66 -12.78 68.68
CA ARG A 757 31.55 -12.55 67.52
C ARG A 757 31.85 -13.80 66.66
N ARG A 758 31.33 -14.98 67.02
CA ARG A 758 31.56 -16.24 66.33
C ARG A 758 30.27 -17.07 66.35
N GLY A 759 29.45 -16.87 65.34
CA GLY A 759 28.25 -17.65 65.07
C GLY A 759 27.76 -17.24 63.69
N ALA A 760 27.79 -18.17 62.74
CA ALA A 760 27.25 -17.96 61.40
C ALA A 760 25.75 -17.63 61.52
N GLY A 761 25.41 -16.34 61.48
CA GLY A 761 24.02 -15.93 61.31
C GLY A 761 23.58 -16.28 59.88
N PRO A 762 22.42 -16.91 59.68
CA PRO A 762 21.90 -17.21 58.35
C PRO A 762 21.41 -15.89 57.75
N GLY A 763 22.30 -15.18 57.06
CA GLY A 763 21.96 -13.93 56.38
C GLY A 763 22.54 -14.00 54.99
N ALA A 764 21.69 -14.31 54.00
CA ALA A 764 21.96 -14.31 52.57
C ALA A 764 23.05 -13.29 52.18
N ARG A 765 24.28 -13.78 52.10
CA ARG A 765 25.38 -13.18 51.34
C ARG A 765 25.14 -13.62 49.90
N ALA A 766 25.44 -12.78 48.90
CA ALA A 766 25.27 -13.13 47.48
C ALA A 766 25.68 -14.58 47.23
N GLN A 767 24.70 -15.48 47.07
CA GLN A 767 24.93 -16.91 46.89
C GLN A 767 25.13 -17.16 45.40
N GLY A 768 26.07 -18.06 45.08
CA GLY A 768 26.47 -18.35 43.70
C GLY A 768 27.89 -17.90 43.39
N ARG A 769 28.48 -18.51 42.36
CA ARG A 769 29.78 -18.11 41.83
C ARG A 769 29.58 -16.97 40.84
N TRP A 770 30.45 -15.97 40.93
CA TRP A 770 30.57 -14.89 39.97
C TRP A 770 31.55 -15.30 38.89
N SER A 771 31.27 -14.97 37.65
CA SER A 771 32.08 -15.33 36.49
C SER A 771 32.12 -14.20 35.48
N LEU A 772 33.10 -14.26 34.58
CA LEU A 772 33.15 -13.35 33.43
C LEU A 772 31.96 -13.62 32.51
N PHE A 773 31.36 -12.54 32.02
CA PHE A 773 30.35 -12.63 30.99
C PHE A 773 31.03 -12.84 29.64
N PRO A 774 30.50 -13.72 28.76
CA PRO A 774 31.12 -13.98 27.47
C PRO A 774 31.25 -12.72 26.61
N ASP A 775 32.32 -12.67 25.82
CA ASP A 775 32.47 -11.68 24.75
C ASP A 775 31.68 -12.11 23.51
N ALA A 776 31.39 -11.15 22.62
CA ALA A 776 30.77 -11.46 21.34
C ALA A 776 31.81 -12.14 20.44
N THR A 777 31.54 -13.39 20.05
CA THR A 777 32.34 -14.07 19.02
C THR A 777 31.88 -13.58 17.65
N PRO A 778 32.79 -13.18 16.74
CA PRO A 778 32.41 -12.91 15.36
C PRO A 778 31.79 -14.18 14.75
N ILE A 779 30.53 -14.08 14.34
CA ILE A 779 29.86 -15.12 13.56
C ILE A 779 30.16 -14.82 12.09
N ASP A 780 30.74 -15.79 11.37
CA ASP A 780 31.12 -15.65 9.95
C ASP A 780 29.89 -15.40 9.05
N ASP A 781 28.73 -15.93 9.44
CA ASP A 781 27.47 -15.80 8.70
C ASP A 781 26.54 -14.74 9.31
N ARG A 782 26.65 -13.50 8.81
CA ARG A 782 25.74 -12.41 9.18
C ARG A 782 24.28 -12.68 8.82
N ASP A 783 24.02 -13.44 7.76
CA ASP A 783 22.66 -13.76 7.32
C ASP A 783 21.96 -14.69 8.31
N ALA A 784 22.70 -15.62 8.92
CA ALA A 784 22.20 -16.47 9.99
C ALA A 784 21.82 -15.67 11.25
N VAL A 785 22.65 -14.69 11.64
CA VAL A 785 22.34 -13.80 12.78
C VAL A 785 21.11 -12.94 12.49
N ALA A 786 21.02 -12.38 11.28
CA ALA A 786 19.85 -11.59 10.88
C ALA A 786 18.56 -12.43 10.87
N GLU A 787 18.64 -13.71 10.49
CA GLU A 787 17.53 -14.65 10.54
C GLU A 787 17.11 -14.98 11.98
N ALA A 788 18.05 -15.30 12.87
CA ALA A 788 17.76 -15.52 14.29
C ALA A 788 17.13 -14.29 14.95
N VAL A 789 17.59 -13.07 14.61
CA VAL A 789 16.99 -11.82 15.08
C VAL A 789 15.58 -11.63 14.53
N ALA A 790 15.34 -11.95 13.26
CA ALA A 790 14.01 -11.88 12.66
C ALA A 790 13.04 -12.83 13.38
N GLU A 791 13.45 -14.08 13.63
CA GLU A 791 12.68 -15.07 14.38
C GLU A 791 12.39 -14.61 15.80
N GLN A 792 13.39 -14.07 16.52
CA GLN A 792 13.21 -13.52 17.87
C GLN A 792 12.20 -12.36 17.90
N LEU A 793 12.25 -11.46 16.92
CA LEU A 793 11.30 -10.35 16.81
C LEU A 793 9.88 -10.85 16.51
N LEU A 794 9.76 -11.86 15.65
CA LEU A 794 8.47 -12.51 15.33
C LEU A 794 7.89 -13.25 16.55
N ALA A 795 8.72 -13.96 17.31
CA ALA A 795 8.30 -14.59 18.57
C ALA A 795 7.81 -13.55 19.58
N ARG A 796 8.51 -12.42 19.70
CA ARG A 796 8.17 -11.37 20.68
C ARG A 796 6.93 -10.56 20.30
N TRP A 797 6.82 -10.17 19.04
CA TRP A 797 5.80 -9.20 18.60
C TRP A 797 4.67 -9.83 17.80
N GLY A 798 4.84 -11.04 17.26
CA GLY A 798 3.91 -11.71 16.37
C GLY A 798 3.84 -11.07 14.99
N VAL A 799 3.63 -9.75 14.92
CA VAL A 799 3.71 -8.91 13.73
C VAL A 799 4.82 -7.88 13.93
N VAL A 800 5.76 -7.80 12.98
CA VAL A 800 6.93 -6.93 13.05
C VAL A 800 6.89 -5.86 11.96
N PHE A 801 7.19 -4.62 12.35
CA PHE A 801 7.42 -3.48 11.47
C PHE A 801 8.37 -2.50 12.16
N ARG A 802 9.02 -1.62 11.37
CA ARG A 802 10.16 -0.79 11.80
C ARG A 802 9.93 -0.03 13.10
N ASP A 803 8.75 0.56 13.29
CA ASP A 803 8.47 1.44 14.44
C ASP A 803 8.49 0.69 15.79
N LEU A 804 8.25 -0.63 15.80
CA LEU A 804 8.34 -1.44 17.01
C LEU A 804 9.77 -1.56 17.54
N LEU A 805 10.77 -1.41 16.67
CA LEU A 805 12.18 -1.52 17.04
C LEU A 805 12.70 -0.27 17.76
N ALA A 806 11.88 0.76 17.97
CA ALA A 806 12.30 2.02 18.60
C ALA A 806 12.86 1.86 20.04
N ARG A 807 12.57 0.73 20.70
CA ARG A 807 13.09 0.40 22.04
C ARG A 807 14.04 -0.81 22.06
N GLU A 808 14.34 -1.38 20.91
CA GLU A 808 15.28 -2.49 20.78
C GLU A 808 16.72 -1.98 20.83
N CYS A 809 17.64 -2.76 21.38
CA CYS A 809 19.07 -2.41 21.49
C CYS A 809 19.92 -3.05 20.37
N LEU A 810 19.31 -3.45 19.26
CA LEU A 810 19.99 -4.13 18.16
C LEU A 810 20.94 -3.18 17.42
N THR A 811 22.15 -3.65 17.13
CA THR A 811 23.12 -2.93 16.28
C THR A 811 22.96 -3.28 14.80
N LEU A 812 22.33 -4.42 14.51
CA LEU A 812 22.03 -4.86 13.15
C LEU A 812 21.15 -3.82 12.43
N PRO A 813 21.53 -3.40 11.21
CA PRO A 813 20.68 -2.54 10.40
C PRO A 813 19.34 -3.20 10.10
N TRP A 814 18.25 -2.42 10.18
CA TRP A 814 16.90 -2.90 9.85
C TRP A 814 16.79 -3.58 8.48
N ARG A 815 17.61 -3.14 7.50
CA ARG A 815 17.68 -3.75 6.16
C ARG A 815 18.05 -5.23 6.20
N GLU A 816 18.99 -5.63 7.06
CA GLU A 816 19.45 -7.02 7.16
C GLU A 816 18.34 -7.91 7.74
N VAL A 817 17.67 -7.42 8.79
CA VAL A 817 16.49 -8.09 9.38
C VAL A 817 15.34 -8.19 8.36
N LEU A 818 15.10 -7.14 7.58
CA LEU A 818 14.07 -7.12 6.55
C LEU A 818 14.33 -8.17 5.45
N TRP A 819 15.58 -8.32 5.01
CA TRP A 819 15.95 -9.35 4.05
C TRP A 819 15.80 -10.76 4.61
N ALA A 820 16.16 -10.97 5.87
CA ALA A 820 15.92 -12.24 6.53
C ALA A 820 14.42 -12.58 6.60
N MET A 821 13.56 -11.59 6.87
CA MET A 821 12.10 -11.77 6.82
C MET A 821 11.60 -12.13 5.41
N ARG A 822 12.13 -11.52 4.35
CA ARG A 822 11.81 -11.90 2.96
C ARG A 822 12.23 -13.34 2.64
N ARG A 823 13.39 -13.80 3.13
CA ARG A 823 13.82 -15.20 2.97
C ARG A 823 12.89 -16.17 3.71
N LEU A 824 12.50 -15.83 4.94
CA LEU A 824 11.53 -16.61 5.73
C LEU A 824 10.16 -16.66 5.02
N GLU A 825 9.72 -15.55 4.43
CA GLU A 825 8.50 -15.48 3.63
C GLU A 825 8.58 -16.37 2.39
N ALA A 826 9.69 -16.32 1.65
CA ALA A 826 9.91 -17.17 0.47
C ALA A 826 9.91 -18.68 0.83
N ARG A 827 10.30 -19.04 2.06
CA ARG A 827 10.20 -20.40 2.59
C ARG A 827 8.80 -20.76 3.10
N GLY A 828 7.89 -19.80 3.18
CA GLY A 828 6.53 -19.98 3.68
C GLY A 828 6.44 -20.15 5.20
N THR A 829 7.47 -19.76 5.97
CA THR A 829 7.42 -19.84 7.44
C THR A 829 6.72 -18.64 8.07
N ILE A 830 6.71 -17.50 7.37
CA ILE A 830 6.04 -16.26 7.77
C ILE A 830 5.25 -15.68 6.61
N ARG A 831 4.44 -14.66 6.88
CA ARG A 831 3.68 -13.94 5.84
C ARG A 831 4.04 -12.46 5.83
N GLY A 832 4.40 -11.91 4.67
CA GLY A 832 4.47 -10.48 4.44
C GLY A 832 3.10 -9.92 4.07
N GLY A 833 2.85 -8.67 4.44
CA GLY A 833 1.58 -8.01 4.13
C GLY A 833 1.34 -6.76 4.95
N ARG A 834 0.11 -6.26 4.93
CA ARG A 834 -0.32 -5.15 5.79
C ARG A 834 -1.27 -5.67 6.85
N PHE A 835 -0.73 -5.90 8.05
CA PHE A 835 -1.48 -6.45 9.18
C PHE A 835 -2.01 -5.37 10.11
N VAL A 836 -1.29 -4.24 10.24
CA VAL A 836 -1.65 -3.13 11.12
C VAL A 836 -1.74 -1.82 10.33
N SER A 837 -2.84 -1.11 10.50
CA SER A 837 -3.12 0.18 9.87
C SER A 837 -2.41 1.33 10.60
N GLY A 838 -2.12 2.42 9.88
CA GLY A 838 -1.47 3.61 10.45
C GLY A 838 0.06 3.60 10.43
N PHE A 839 0.70 2.46 10.13
CA PHE A 839 2.17 2.35 10.05
C PHE A 839 2.64 2.24 8.59
N SER A 840 3.87 2.72 8.37
CA SER A 840 4.54 2.74 7.06
C SER A 840 5.60 1.63 6.97
N GLY A 841 5.98 1.26 5.74
CA GLY A 841 6.92 0.16 5.47
C GLY A 841 6.27 -1.22 5.38
N GLU A 842 7.09 -2.20 5.04
CA GLU A 842 6.75 -3.63 5.01
C GLU A 842 6.47 -4.16 6.42
N GLN A 843 5.52 -5.08 6.53
CA GLN A 843 5.19 -5.76 7.79
C GLN A 843 5.19 -7.26 7.56
N TYR A 844 5.66 -7.99 8.56
CA TYR A 844 5.77 -9.44 8.54
C TYR A 844 5.10 -10.03 9.75
N ALA A 845 4.39 -11.14 9.59
CA ALA A 845 3.70 -11.80 10.68
C ALA A 845 4.04 -13.29 10.72
N HIS A 846 4.22 -13.81 11.93
CA HIS A 846 4.25 -15.24 12.18
C HIS A 846 2.86 -15.83 11.85
N ILE A 847 2.81 -17.03 11.25
CA ILE A 847 1.55 -17.63 10.78
C ILE A 847 0.52 -17.75 11.90
N GLY A 848 0.93 -18.25 13.07
CA GLY A 848 0.05 -18.35 14.25
C GLY A 848 -0.40 -16.99 14.81
N ALA A 849 0.38 -15.92 14.61
CA ALA A 849 0.00 -14.58 15.05
C ALA A 849 -1.14 -14.00 14.20
N VAL A 850 -1.19 -14.33 12.90
CA VAL A 850 -2.25 -13.86 12.00
C VAL A 850 -3.63 -14.37 12.43
N GLU A 851 -3.72 -15.62 12.87
CA GLU A 851 -4.98 -16.21 13.33
C GLU A 851 -5.48 -15.56 14.61
N LEU A 852 -4.60 -15.38 15.60
CA LEU A 852 -4.94 -14.70 16.86
C LEU A 852 -5.28 -13.22 16.63
N LEU A 853 -4.57 -12.53 15.73
CA LEU A 853 -4.87 -11.15 15.37
C LEU A 853 -6.28 -11.01 14.78
N ARG A 854 -6.69 -11.98 13.95
CA ARG A 854 -8.04 -12.05 13.38
C ARG A 854 -9.10 -12.39 14.41
N SER A 855 -8.82 -13.27 15.37
CA SER A 855 -9.78 -13.60 16.44
C SER A 855 -10.03 -12.39 17.35
N VAL A 856 -8.97 -11.71 17.79
CA VAL A 856 -9.05 -10.49 18.63
C VAL A 856 -9.84 -9.37 17.95
N ARG A 857 -9.71 -9.22 16.63
CA ARG A 857 -10.51 -8.26 15.85
C ARG A 857 -12.01 -8.57 15.91
N ARG A 858 -12.40 -9.86 15.91
CA ARG A 858 -13.81 -10.30 15.96
C ARG A 858 -14.40 -10.21 17.36
N GLU A 859 -13.57 -10.31 18.41
CA GLU A 859 -14.01 -10.18 19.79
C GLU A 859 -14.57 -8.79 20.10
N ARG A 860 -15.76 -8.77 20.71
CA ARG A 860 -16.37 -7.53 21.21
C ARG A 860 -15.49 -6.93 22.31
N ARG A 861 -15.44 -5.60 22.35
CA ARG A 861 -14.73 -4.82 23.37
C ARG A 861 -15.49 -4.90 24.70
N THR A 862 -14.79 -5.26 25.77
CA THR A 862 -15.35 -5.53 27.11
C THR A 862 -14.81 -4.57 28.17
N GLU A 863 -14.13 -3.50 27.76
CA GLU A 863 -13.45 -2.56 28.66
C GLU A 863 -12.40 -3.25 29.54
N GLU A 864 -11.71 -4.26 29.00
CA GLU A 864 -10.69 -5.01 29.72
C GLU A 864 -9.53 -4.08 30.09
N MET A 865 -9.20 -4.02 31.39
CA MET A 865 -8.15 -3.16 31.94
C MET A 865 -6.90 -3.96 32.27
N VAL A 866 -5.77 -3.59 31.65
CA VAL A 866 -4.46 -4.22 31.91
C VAL A 866 -3.45 -3.16 32.35
N LYS A 867 -2.93 -3.27 33.57
CA LYS A 867 -1.92 -2.37 34.13
C LYS A 867 -0.52 -2.94 33.96
N LEU A 868 0.37 -2.18 33.32
CA LEU A 868 1.76 -2.54 33.03
C LEU A 868 2.73 -1.58 33.72
N SER A 869 3.93 -2.07 34.04
CA SER A 869 5.05 -1.19 34.35
C SER A 869 5.50 -0.45 33.09
N ALA A 870 5.95 0.79 33.21
CA ALA A 870 6.52 1.51 32.06
C ALA A 870 7.84 0.91 31.57
N ALA A 871 8.48 0.05 32.39
CA ALA A 871 9.66 -0.73 32.01
C ALA A 871 9.33 -1.96 31.14
N ASP A 872 8.04 -2.29 30.96
CA ASP A 872 7.59 -3.42 30.14
C ASP A 872 7.80 -3.13 28.64
N PRO A 873 8.20 -4.14 27.82
CA PRO A 873 8.28 -4.01 26.37
C PRO A 873 6.99 -3.47 25.72
N LEU A 874 5.82 -3.80 26.29
CA LEU A 874 4.51 -3.35 25.81
C LEU A 874 4.20 -1.88 26.13
N ASN A 875 5.14 -1.12 26.69
CA ASN A 875 5.05 0.33 26.77
C ASN A 875 5.27 0.97 25.38
N LEU A 876 4.23 0.94 24.56
CA LEU A 876 4.21 1.45 23.19
C LEU A 876 3.43 2.78 23.05
N VAL A 877 3.22 3.49 24.16
CA VAL A 877 2.60 4.83 24.16
C VAL A 877 3.52 5.83 23.45
N GLY A 878 2.98 6.53 22.45
CA GLY A 878 3.75 7.43 21.58
C GLY A 878 4.64 6.69 20.56
N ILE A 879 4.42 5.38 20.36
CA ILE A 879 5.02 4.57 19.30
C ILE A 879 3.90 3.94 18.46
N VAL A 880 3.09 3.08 19.06
CA VAL A 880 1.94 2.42 18.41
C VAL A 880 0.63 3.11 18.78
N THR A 881 0.45 3.45 20.05
CA THR A 881 -0.75 4.15 20.53
C THR A 881 -0.49 5.66 20.64
N PRO A 882 -1.51 6.50 20.40
CA PRO A 882 -1.36 7.94 20.49
C PRO A 882 -1.07 8.38 21.94
N GLY A 883 -0.24 9.42 22.10
CA GLY A 883 0.11 10.00 23.41
C GLY A 883 1.58 10.41 23.50
N PRO A 884 1.96 11.18 24.54
CA PRO A 884 3.37 11.49 24.79
C PRO A 884 4.14 10.21 25.16
N ARG A 885 5.36 10.06 24.65
CA ARG A 885 6.20 8.89 24.95
C ARG A 885 6.42 8.76 26.46
N LEU A 886 5.98 7.65 27.03
CA LEU A 886 6.15 7.37 28.46
C LEU A 886 7.56 6.82 28.72
N PRO A 887 8.40 7.50 29.54
CA PRO A 887 9.75 7.03 29.86
C PRO A 887 9.74 5.65 30.51
N ALA A 888 10.68 4.78 30.13
CA ALA A 888 10.83 3.42 30.63
C ALA A 888 11.43 3.35 32.04
N VAL A 889 10.81 4.06 32.99
CA VAL A 889 11.26 4.13 34.38
C VAL A 889 10.41 3.21 35.23
N ARG A 890 11.06 2.39 36.08
CA ARG A 890 10.41 1.38 36.92
C ARG A 890 9.24 1.92 37.77
N THR A 891 9.30 3.19 38.21
CA THR A 891 8.29 3.82 39.06
C THR A 891 7.03 4.23 38.30
N ASN A 892 7.09 4.28 36.98
CA ASN A 892 5.96 4.67 36.14
C ASN A 892 5.15 3.42 35.76
N SER A 893 3.85 3.59 35.53
CA SER A 893 2.95 2.56 35.03
C SER A 893 2.02 3.11 33.96
N VAL A 894 1.51 2.22 33.10
CA VAL A 894 0.48 2.53 32.11
C VAL A 894 -0.66 1.53 32.25
N THR A 895 -1.90 2.00 32.16
CA THR A 895 -3.08 1.13 32.13
C THR A 895 -3.67 1.18 30.73
N TYR A 896 -3.89 0.03 30.11
CA TYR A 896 -4.58 -0.08 28.83
C TYR A 896 -6.04 -0.51 29.04
N VAL A 897 -6.99 0.15 28.37
CA VAL A 897 -8.39 -0.24 28.29
C VAL A 897 -8.68 -0.68 26.87
N ASP A 898 -8.90 -1.98 26.67
CA ASP A 898 -9.06 -2.58 25.33
C ASP A 898 -8.00 -2.07 24.32
N GLY A 899 -6.74 -2.01 24.75
CA GLY A 899 -5.59 -1.61 23.92
C GLY A 899 -5.33 -0.10 23.79
N LEU A 900 -6.14 0.78 24.38
CA LEU A 900 -5.85 2.22 24.46
C LEU A 900 -5.27 2.61 25.83
N PRO A 901 -4.21 3.42 25.89
CA PRO A 901 -3.66 3.86 27.17
C PRO A 901 -4.60 4.86 27.84
N LEU A 902 -4.91 4.64 29.12
CA LEU A 902 -5.47 5.65 30.02
C LEU A 902 -4.35 6.63 30.37
N LEU A 903 -4.38 7.81 29.74
CA LEU A 903 -3.51 8.92 30.12
C LEU A 903 -4.09 9.58 31.37
N GLU A 904 -3.55 9.24 32.55
CA GLU A 904 -3.80 10.04 33.74
C GLU A 904 -3.19 11.44 33.51
N ASN A 905 -4.02 12.47 33.53
CA ASN A 905 -3.54 13.86 33.53
C ASN A 905 -2.54 14.01 34.69
N PRO A 906 -1.28 14.44 34.45
CA PRO A 906 -0.27 14.56 35.50
C PRO A 906 -0.48 15.80 36.39
N GLY A 907 -1.72 16.01 36.87
CA GLY A 907 -2.14 17.19 37.63
C GLY A 907 -2.87 16.92 38.96
N THR A 908 -3.13 15.67 39.35
CA THR A 908 -3.91 15.39 40.58
C THR A 908 -3.40 14.18 41.36
N ALA A 909 -2.15 14.24 41.82
CA ALA A 909 -1.65 13.34 42.87
C ALA A 909 -0.49 13.98 43.65
N ALA A 910 -0.80 15.03 44.42
CA ALA A 910 -0.08 15.44 45.64
C ALA A 910 -0.91 16.50 46.38
N GLY A 911 -1.79 16.00 47.25
CA GLY A 911 -2.35 16.71 48.41
C GLY A 911 -2.20 15.77 49.60
#